data_AF-A0A919TGP0-F1
#
_entry.id   AF-A0A919TGP0-F1
#
_cell.length_a   1.000
_cell.length_b   1.000
_cell.length_c   1.000
_cell.angle_alpha   90.00
_cell.angle_beta   90.00
_cell.angle_gamma   90.00
#
_symmetry.space_group_name_H-M   'P 1'
#
loop_
_entity.id
_entity.type
_entity.pdbx_description
1 polymer ?
#
loop_
_entity_poly.entity_id
_entity_poly.type
_entity_poly.pdbx_seq_one_letter_code
_entity_poly.pdbx_strand_id
1 'polypeptide(L)'
;MDKARSDSSPDILNEVAVQPWHRPILDLLATSPKQYVEIKLALMALTEPEPPRGEGQVNRALRQMRDLGLIVKEGAGKQAPWVLTSTGQHVKQDRDYFDRLWALRSGAGTAEAAEPTGPPTDGSRQRVRAQRREMAHHFREFNPQVAHPARRYDYWLGGKDHFAADRASGDALEKVYPGMRVGVRANRAVLGRIVRYLAAEQGIRQFLDIGTGLPTAGNTHEVAQAVAPDARIVYVDNDPLVLVHAQALLTSSQEGRTAYIDADIRDPATILSSARLRETLDLTQPVALLLFGVLHFIAGKGAANPLVEELMDALAPGSFLALTHVTDDFSAPEVIAEHNRMRSAGRSDFWMRDRDEIATLFEDLQIVDPGIVATTRWRPEPDDLDPALNLVNAWVGLGRKTYRRAEKTLALMIRNPWYEHILTVLADKPLRYADIRPHLAALTGRAPGEGQLNTMLRKLADLGLVGKQESPGRSWFATAQGQASRMDRESYRRLSHEEPGRDADVPATADPHPFAETSAEGAPRGAPEAGEPLSLSDLEARLSVFQPSVAHPARRYNVWLEGKDNFAADRESAAEFERLEPDIRKGVQENRDVLRRMVHYLAAEENVRQFLDIGTGLPTAGNTHEVAQAVAPEARIVYVDNDPLVLAYTNALLTSSPEGRTAYIQADLNDPAGILSNPQLREALDLRQPVGLMLIAVLHFIPGVGIAKQLVEQLMDALAPGSFLAITHATSDFSPAEVTAAHEQMRREGRSDFWMRDKDEISTLFDRLEVIEPGIVPNTHWRPRPETPDLPLRVVGSWAGLGRKY
;
A
#
# COMPACT_ATOMS: atom_id res chain seq x y z
N MET A 1 -17.13 -27.48 35.35
CA MET A 1 -16.81 -27.18 36.76
C MET A 1 -16.43 -28.43 37.55
N ASP A 2 -17.14 -29.56 37.42
CA ASP A 2 -16.74 -30.81 38.12
C ASP A 2 -15.53 -31.53 37.51
N LYS A 3 -15.13 -31.19 36.27
CA LYS A 3 -13.90 -31.70 35.63
C LYS A 3 -12.60 -31.06 36.14
N ALA A 4 -12.68 -30.02 36.99
CA ALA A 4 -11.52 -29.22 37.41
C ALA A 4 -11.00 -29.55 38.83
N ARG A 5 -11.58 -30.56 39.51
CA ARG A 5 -11.31 -30.83 40.94
C ARG A 5 -10.52 -32.10 41.25
N SER A 6 -10.12 -32.91 40.28
CA SER A 6 -9.26 -34.07 40.54
C SER A 6 -8.22 -34.25 39.43
N ASP A 7 -6.96 -34.07 39.81
CA ASP A 7 -5.72 -34.34 39.07
C ASP A 7 -5.48 -33.59 37.74
N SER A 8 -4.46 -32.74 37.80
CA SER A 8 -3.40 -32.47 36.82
C SER A 8 -3.52 -33.07 35.41
N SER A 9 -4.65 -32.86 34.72
CA SER A 9 -4.87 -33.45 33.41
C SER A 9 -4.24 -32.57 32.31
N PRO A 10 -3.56 -33.17 31.31
CA PRO A 10 -3.06 -32.51 30.10
C PRO A 10 -4.08 -31.63 29.38
N ASP A 11 -5.38 -31.90 29.55
CA ASP A 11 -6.47 -31.12 28.97
C ASP A 11 -6.53 -29.67 29.46
N ILE A 12 -6.26 -29.41 30.76
CA ILE A 12 -6.22 -28.04 31.27
C ILE A 12 -5.02 -27.30 30.70
N LEU A 13 -3.85 -27.94 30.59
CA LEU A 13 -2.66 -27.32 30.01
C LEU A 13 -2.84 -27.01 28.51
N ASN A 14 -3.55 -27.87 27.78
CA ASN A 14 -3.99 -27.62 26.40
C ASN A 14 -4.96 -26.43 26.31
N GLU A 15 -5.87 -26.25 27.28
CA GLU A 15 -6.81 -25.12 27.35
C GLU A 15 -6.17 -23.81 27.87
N VAL A 16 -5.09 -23.88 28.65
CA VAL A 16 -4.37 -22.71 29.21
C VAL A 16 -3.38 -22.10 28.20
N ALA A 17 -2.96 -22.84 27.18
CA ALA A 17 -2.03 -22.40 26.13
C ALA A 17 -2.66 -21.44 25.09
N VAL A 18 -3.43 -20.43 25.55
CA VAL A 18 -4.22 -19.58 24.64
C VAL A 18 -3.70 -18.15 24.52
N GLN A 19 -2.94 -17.56 25.45
CA GLN A 19 -2.39 -16.21 25.22
C GLN A 19 -1.06 -15.97 25.99
N PRO A 20 -0.11 -15.18 25.44
CA PRO A 20 1.18 -14.85 26.10
C PRO A 20 1.06 -14.30 27.54
N TRP A 21 -0.09 -13.68 27.82
CA TRP A 21 -0.40 -12.97 29.06
C TRP A 21 -0.71 -13.87 30.25
N HIS A 22 -0.96 -15.16 30.02
CA HIS A 22 -1.41 -16.03 31.10
C HIS A 22 -0.28 -16.28 32.10
N ARG A 23 0.94 -16.49 31.62
CA ARG A 23 2.06 -16.83 32.49
C ARG A 23 2.48 -15.67 33.42
N PRO A 24 2.68 -14.43 32.93
CA PRO A 24 3.05 -13.31 33.79
C PRO A 24 2.02 -12.99 34.89
N ILE A 25 0.71 -13.20 34.64
CA ILE A 25 -0.33 -13.01 35.66
C ILE A 25 -0.23 -14.08 36.76
N LEU A 26 0.00 -15.35 36.41
CA LEU A 26 0.19 -16.42 37.40
C LEU A 26 1.45 -16.18 38.25
N ASP A 27 2.54 -15.71 37.63
CA ASP A 27 3.78 -15.37 38.33
C ASP A 27 3.59 -14.17 39.29
N LEU A 28 2.83 -13.16 38.88
CA LEU A 28 2.47 -12.02 39.73
C LEU A 28 1.62 -12.43 40.94
N LEU A 29 0.54 -13.17 40.71
CA LEU A 29 -0.41 -13.57 41.75
C LEU A 29 0.12 -14.62 42.73
N ALA A 30 1.17 -15.36 42.35
CA ALA A 30 1.85 -16.29 43.25
C ALA A 30 2.60 -15.59 44.40
N THR A 31 2.88 -14.29 44.27
CA THR A 31 3.63 -13.54 45.29
C THR A 31 2.74 -12.83 46.31
N SER A 32 1.56 -12.36 45.88
CA SER A 32 0.55 -11.71 46.74
C SER A 32 -0.77 -11.52 45.98
N PRO A 33 -1.92 -11.41 46.66
CA PRO A 33 -3.17 -10.93 46.08
C PRO A 33 -2.99 -9.57 45.39
N LYS A 34 -3.57 -9.37 44.20
CA LYS A 34 -3.47 -8.10 43.46
C LYS A 34 -4.79 -7.66 42.88
N GLN A 35 -5.04 -6.36 42.90
CA GLN A 35 -6.18 -5.77 42.19
C GLN A 35 -5.92 -5.69 40.68
N TYR A 36 -6.99 -5.58 39.90
CA TYR A 36 -6.92 -5.48 38.44
C TYR A 36 -5.92 -4.41 37.95
N VAL A 37 -5.95 -3.23 38.55
CA VAL A 37 -5.07 -2.11 38.16
C VAL A 37 -3.60 -2.43 38.43
N GLU A 38 -3.30 -3.12 39.52
CA GLU A 38 -1.94 -3.53 39.88
C GLU A 38 -1.42 -4.62 38.95
N ILE A 39 -2.26 -5.60 38.59
CA ILE A 39 -1.93 -6.62 37.59
C ILE A 39 -1.65 -5.96 36.25
N LYS A 40 -2.52 -5.03 35.82
CA LYS A 40 -2.35 -4.29 34.55
C LYS A 40 -1.03 -3.51 34.53
N LEU A 41 -0.73 -2.75 35.59
CA LEU A 41 0.51 -1.96 35.67
C LEU A 41 1.76 -2.84 35.74
N ALA A 42 1.71 -3.94 36.49
CA ALA A 42 2.84 -4.86 36.59
C ALA A 42 3.08 -5.62 35.29
N LEU A 43 2.02 -6.01 34.56
CA LEU A 43 2.13 -6.57 33.21
C LEU A 43 2.75 -5.57 32.25
N MET A 44 2.30 -4.31 32.25
CA MET A 44 2.87 -3.26 31.43
C MET A 44 4.38 -3.07 31.69
N ALA A 45 4.84 -3.31 32.92
CA ALA A 45 6.25 -3.20 33.29
C ALA A 45 7.07 -4.48 32.99
N LEU A 46 6.48 -5.67 33.09
CA LEU A 46 7.19 -6.96 32.96
C LEU A 46 7.27 -7.51 31.53
N THR A 47 6.47 -6.99 30.60
CA THR A 47 6.24 -7.62 29.27
C THR A 47 6.66 -6.75 28.08
N GLU A 48 7.62 -5.85 28.27
CA GLU A 48 8.25 -5.19 27.13
C GLU A 48 8.99 -6.21 26.25
N PRO A 49 8.80 -6.19 24.92
CA PRO A 49 8.37 -5.03 24.12
C PRO A 49 6.88 -4.98 23.71
N GLU A 50 6.02 -5.91 24.12
CA GLU A 50 4.61 -5.95 23.69
C GLU A 50 3.62 -5.84 24.85
N PRO A 51 3.50 -4.72 25.59
CA PRO A 51 2.53 -4.61 26.70
C PRO A 51 1.07 -4.78 26.23
N PRO A 52 0.12 -5.12 27.12
CA PRO A 52 -1.28 -5.34 26.73
C PRO A 52 -1.87 -4.07 26.10
N ARG A 53 -2.33 -4.16 24.85
CA ARG A 53 -2.76 -3.00 24.02
C ARG A 53 -4.10 -2.37 24.45
N GLY A 54 -4.63 -2.75 25.62
CA GLY A 54 -5.85 -2.16 26.18
C GLY A 54 -6.50 -2.99 27.28
N GLU A 55 -7.45 -2.38 28.00
CA GLU A 55 -8.14 -2.96 29.17
C GLU A 55 -8.83 -4.29 28.88
N GLY A 56 -9.27 -4.49 27.63
CA GLY A 56 -9.98 -5.68 27.19
C GLY A 56 -9.15 -6.97 27.22
N GLN A 57 -7.83 -6.90 26.96
CA GLN A 57 -6.97 -8.09 26.89
C GLN A 57 -6.70 -8.67 28.28
N VAL A 58 -6.31 -7.83 29.24
CA VAL A 58 -6.12 -8.25 30.65
C VAL A 58 -7.44 -8.75 31.25
N ASN A 59 -8.56 -8.10 30.92
CA ASN A 59 -9.88 -8.52 31.38
C ASN A 59 -10.34 -9.86 30.80
N ARG A 60 -10.02 -10.15 29.53
CA ARG A 60 -10.30 -11.46 28.93
C ARG A 60 -9.44 -12.55 29.58
N ALA A 61 -8.15 -12.31 29.79
CA ALA A 61 -7.25 -13.25 30.44
C ALA A 61 -7.68 -13.58 31.88
N LEU A 62 -8.01 -12.57 32.69
CA LEU A 62 -8.47 -12.80 34.07
C LEU A 62 -9.81 -13.54 34.14
N ARG A 63 -10.74 -13.28 33.21
CA ARG A 63 -12.00 -14.04 33.12
C ARG A 63 -11.74 -15.49 32.73
N GLN A 64 -10.92 -15.72 31.71
CA GLN A 64 -10.59 -17.06 31.24
C GLN A 64 -9.87 -17.88 32.31
N MET A 65 -8.88 -17.31 33.01
CA MET A 65 -8.21 -17.97 34.14
C MET A 65 -9.13 -18.31 35.29
N ARG A 66 -10.10 -17.44 35.57
CA ARG A 66 -11.12 -17.70 36.59
C ARG A 66 -12.02 -18.86 36.17
N ASP A 67 -12.45 -18.86 34.92
CA ASP A 67 -13.36 -19.89 34.39
C ASP A 67 -12.67 -21.26 34.31
N LEU A 68 -11.34 -21.28 34.10
CA LEU A 68 -10.47 -22.46 34.20
C LEU A 68 -10.11 -22.82 35.66
N GLY A 69 -10.55 -22.05 36.65
CA GLY A 69 -10.32 -22.31 38.07
C GLY A 69 -8.89 -22.04 38.54
N LEU A 70 -8.07 -21.30 37.78
CA LEU A 70 -6.68 -20.99 38.14
C LEU A 70 -6.56 -19.82 39.12
N ILE A 71 -7.51 -18.88 39.07
CA ILE A 71 -7.55 -17.71 39.96
C ILE A 71 -8.97 -17.47 40.45
N VAL A 72 -9.11 -16.84 41.61
CA VAL A 72 -10.40 -16.44 42.20
C VAL A 72 -10.33 -15.01 42.73
N LYS A 73 -11.48 -14.37 42.96
CA LYS A 73 -11.54 -13.07 43.65
C LYS A 73 -11.79 -13.28 45.14
N GLU A 74 -10.97 -12.65 45.98
CA GLU A 74 -11.22 -12.58 47.43
C GLU A 74 -12.16 -11.41 47.73
N GLY A 75 -13.46 -11.70 47.80
CA GLY A 75 -14.52 -10.74 48.13
C GLY A 75 -15.41 -10.33 46.96
N ALA A 76 -16.49 -9.62 47.26
CA ALA A 76 -17.50 -9.20 46.29
C ALA A 76 -17.22 -7.79 45.75
N GLY A 77 -17.31 -7.60 44.43
CA GLY A 77 -17.21 -6.29 43.77
C GLY A 77 -16.10 -6.19 42.72
N LYS A 78 -16.14 -5.08 41.95
CA LYS A 78 -15.20 -4.86 40.83
C LYS A 78 -13.75 -4.65 41.29
N GLN A 79 -13.54 -4.13 42.50
CA GLN A 79 -12.22 -3.84 43.09
C GLN A 79 -11.62 -4.97 43.94
N ALA A 80 -12.31 -6.10 44.12
CA ALA A 80 -11.77 -7.23 44.88
C ALA A 80 -10.49 -7.79 44.22
N PRO A 81 -9.44 -8.09 45.02
CA PRO A 81 -8.18 -8.61 44.51
C PRO A 81 -8.33 -10.04 43.98
N TRP A 82 -7.54 -10.38 42.98
CA TRP A 82 -7.39 -11.72 42.45
C TRP A 82 -6.33 -12.49 43.23
N VAL A 83 -6.56 -13.78 43.44
CA VAL A 83 -5.69 -14.70 44.17
C VAL A 83 -5.55 -16.00 43.39
N LEU A 84 -4.36 -16.58 43.44
CA LEU A 84 -4.02 -17.84 42.79
C LEU A 84 -4.65 -19.03 43.54
N THR A 85 -5.28 -19.96 42.82
CA THR A 85 -5.81 -21.20 43.40
C THR A 85 -4.73 -22.28 43.48
N SER A 86 -5.01 -23.40 44.17
CA SER A 86 -4.13 -24.57 44.18
C SER A 86 -3.86 -25.13 42.77
N THR A 87 -4.88 -25.13 41.91
CA THR A 87 -4.75 -25.54 40.49
C THR A 87 -3.86 -24.57 39.72
N GLY A 88 -4.00 -23.25 39.95
CA GLY A 88 -3.12 -22.24 39.36
C GLY A 88 -1.66 -22.38 39.82
N GLN A 89 -1.44 -22.74 41.08
CA GLN A 89 -0.11 -23.00 41.65
C GLN A 89 0.57 -24.19 40.95
N HIS A 90 -0.20 -25.26 40.67
CA HIS A 90 0.32 -26.45 40.00
C HIS A 90 0.68 -26.17 38.53
N VAL A 91 -0.21 -25.49 37.79
CA VAL A 91 0.04 -25.06 36.40
C VAL A 91 1.26 -24.13 36.28
N LYS A 92 1.51 -23.29 37.29
CA LYS A 92 2.72 -22.45 37.34
C LYS A 92 4.00 -23.29 37.44
N GLN A 93 3.98 -24.43 38.12
CA GLN A 93 5.18 -25.25 38.35
C GLN A 93 5.63 -26.01 37.10
N ASP A 94 4.73 -26.25 36.14
CA ASP A 94 5.01 -27.00 34.91
C ASP A 94 5.42 -26.07 33.74
N ARG A 95 6.54 -25.35 33.93
CA ARG A 95 7.04 -24.30 33.02
C ARG A 95 7.48 -24.85 31.66
N ASP A 96 8.23 -25.95 31.66
CA ASP A 96 8.84 -26.50 30.45
C ASP A 96 7.80 -27.04 29.47
N TYR A 97 6.63 -27.47 29.96
CA TYR A 97 5.53 -27.92 29.10
C TYR A 97 4.82 -26.76 28.39
N PHE A 98 4.64 -25.62 29.07
CA PHE A 98 4.03 -24.41 28.51
C PHE A 98 4.88 -23.78 27.39
N ASP A 99 6.19 -23.67 27.62
CA ASP A 99 7.13 -23.07 26.67
C ASP A 99 7.28 -23.94 25.40
N ARG A 100 7.26 -25.27 25.54
CA ARG A 100 7.29 -26.22 24.41
C ARG A 100 6.04 -26.12 23.53
N LEU A 101 4.85 -26.06 24.13
CA LEU A 101 3.59 -25.93 23.38
C LEU A 101 3.48 -24.57 22.68
N TRP A 102 3.97 -23.49 23.28
CA TRP A 102 4.03 -22.17 22.66
C TRP A 102 4.98 -22.13 21.45
N ALA A 103 6.17 -22.72 21.57
CA ALA A 103 7.15 -22.80 20.48
C ALA A 103 6.62 -23.60 19.28
N LEU A 104 5.96 -24.75 19.52
CA LEU A 104 5.32 -25.57 18.49
C LEU A 104 4.22 -24.83 17.72
N ARG A 105 3.56 -23.86 18.35
CA ARG A 105 2.41 -23.14 17.77
C ARG A 105 2.77 -21.82 17.09
N SER A 106 3.84 -21.17 17.56
CA SER A 106 4.33 -19.90 17.01
C SER A 106 5.30 -20.08 15.84
N GLY A 107 5.65 -21.32 15.47
CA GLY A 107 6.55 -21.61 14.36
C GLY A 107 8.01 -21.24 14.62
N ALA A 108 8.36 -20.87 15.86
CA ALA A 108 9.71 -20.53 16.26
C ALA A 108 10.55 -21.80 16.48
N GLY A 109 10.98 -22.41 15.37
CA GLY A 109 11.98 -23.48 15.37
C GLY A 109 13.38 -22.92 15.64
N THR A 110 13.90 -23.25 16.83
CA THR A 110 15.28 -23.21 17.32
C THR A 110 16.39 -22.75 16.36
N ALA A 111 16.99 -21.59 16.67
CA ALA A 111 18.39 -21.29 16.35
C ALA A 111 19.01 -20.56 17.56
N GLU A 112 19.77 -21.30 18.37
CA GLU A 112 20.68 -20.75 19.36
C GLU A 112 21.83 -20.03 18.64
N ALA A 113 22.02 -18.74 18.90
CA ALA A 113 23.28 -18.05 18.64
C ALA A 113 23.50 -16.96 19.70
N ALA A 114 24.68 -17.00 20.33
CA ALA A 114 25.07 -16.27 21.52
C ALA A 114 25.07 -14.73 21.36
N GLU A 115 24.58 -14.02 22.40
CA GLU A 115 24.70 -12.56 22.53
C GLU A 115 26.08 -12.14 23.07
N PRO A 116 26.71 -11.06 22.55
CA PRO A 116 27.68 -10.29 23.30
C PRO A 116 26.98 -9.27 24.21
N THR A 117 27.50 -9.17 25.43
CA THR A 117 26.97 -8.41 26.56
C THR A 117 27.36 -6.92 26.50
N GLY A 118 26.36 -6.03 26.56
CA GLY A 118 26.53 -4.60 26.87
C GLY A 118 25.25 -3.78 26.63
N PRO A 119 24.81 -2.90 27.56
CA PRO A 119 23.54 -2.18 27.41
C PRO A 119 23.69 -0.96 26.45
N PRO A 120 22.88 -0.84 25.38
CA PRO A 120 22.82 0.39 24.59
C PRO A 120 21.87 1.41 25.24
N THR A 121 22.23 2.69 25.11
CA THR A 121 21.53 3.84 25.72
C THR A 121 20.21 4.19 25.02
N ASP A 122 19.38 5.00 25.68
CA ASP A 122 17.99 5.35 25.34
C ASP A 122 17.79 5.92 23.92
N GLY A 123 18.77 6.68 23.41
CA GLY A 123 18.75 7.26 22.06
C GLY A 123 18.86 6.24 20.92
N SER A 124 19.49 5.08 21.17
CA SER A 124 19.58 3.96 20.21
C SER A 124 18.26 3.20 20.10
N ARG A 125 17.47 3.12 21.19
CA ARG A 125 16.20 2.38 21.21
C ARG A 125 15.09 3.13 20.46
N GLN A 126 15.05 4.45 20.52
CA GLN A 126 14.10 5.26 19.73
C GLN A 126 14.44 5.24 18.23
N ARG A 127 15.73 5.34 17.86
CA ARG A 127 16.18 5.23 16.46
C ARG A 127 15.91 3.85 15.86
N VAL A 128 16.20 2.78 16.58
CA VAL A 128 15.93 1.41 16.11
C VAL A 128 14.43 1.09 16.07
N ARG A 129 13.61 1.66 16.95
CA ARG A 129 12.13 1.51 16.92
C ARG A 129 11.48 2.34 15.80
N ALA A 130 12.01 3.52 15.49
CA ALA A 130 11.60 4.33 14.33
C ALA A 130 12.03 3.62 13.03
N GLN A 131 13.31 3.24 12.90
CA GLN A 131 13.82 2.46 11.76
C GLN A 131 13.09 1.14 11.56
N ARG A 132 12.69 0.41 12.63
CA ARG A 132 11.92 -0.84 12.48
C ARG A 132 10.46 -0.64 12.11
N ARG A 133 9.82 0.46 12.53
CA ARG A 133 8.46 0.82 12.08
C ARG A 133 8.48 1.37 10.65
N GLU A 134 9.51 2.12 10.31
CA GLU A 134 9.79 2.62 8.97
C GLU A 134 10.15 1.47 8.02
N MET A 135 10.97 0.49 8.43
CA MET A 135 11.23 -0.76 7.68
C MET A 135 9.99 -1.65 7.56
N ALA A 136 9.16 -1.76 8.60
CA ALA A 136 7.94 -2.57 8.56
C ALA A 136 6.81 -1.92 7.75
N HIS A 137 6.85 -0.60 7.58
CA HIS A 137 5.93 0.15 6.73
C HIS A 137 6.40 0.21 5.26
N HIS A 138 7.70 0.02 4.99
CA HIS A 138 8.28 0.30 3.67
C HIS A 138 8.32 -0.82 2.63
N PHE A 139 8.03 -2.09 2.93
CA PHE A 139 7.80 -3.09 1.87
C PHE A 139 6.87 -4.19 2.38
N ARG A 140 5.55 -4.07 2.10
CA ARG A 140 4.75 -5.28 1.92
C ARG A 140 5.20 -5.88 0.60
N GLU A 141 6.08 -6.87 0.68
CA GLU A 141 6.71 -7.47 -0.49
C GLU A 141 5.63 -7.95 -1.47
N PHE A 142 5.64 -7.41 -2.69
CA PHE A 142 4.76 -7.86 -3.76
C PHE A 142 5.05 -9.35 -4.04
N ASN A 143 4.05 -10.20 -3.76
CA ASN A 143 4.15 -11.64 -3.99
C ASN A 143 3.06 -12.09 -4.98
N PRO A 144 3.39 -12.53 -6.21
CA PRO A 144 2.41 -12.98 -7.20
C PRO A 144 1.93 -14.43 -6.98
N GLN A 145 2.55 -15.16 -6.04
CA GLN A 145 2.16 -16.52 -5.64
C GLN A 145 1.10 -16.53 -4.53
N VAL A 146 0.84 -15.38 -3.92
CA VAL A 146 -0.21 -15.20 -2.91
C VAL A 146 -1.32 -14.36 -3.53
N ALA A 147 -2.55 -14.88 -3.47
CA ALA A 147 -3.70 -14.17 -4.01
C ALA A 147 -3.93 -12.87 -3.23
N HIS A 148 -4.18 -11.76 -3.94
CA HIS A 148 -4.49 -10.46 -3.35
C HIS A 148 -5.91 -10.01 -3.72
N PRO A 149 -6.68 -9.44 -2.78
CA PRO A 149 -8.05 -8.98 -3.04
C PRO A 149 -8.24 -8.10 -4.28
N ALA A 150 -7.42 -7.07 -4.46
CA ALA A 150 -7.53 -6.14 -5.60
C ALA A 150 -7.36 -6.86 -6.94
N ARG A 151 -6.42 -7.80 -7.02
CA ARG A 151 -6.10 -8.59 -8.22
C ARG A 151 -7.17 -9.64 -8.51
N ARG A 152 -7.72 -10.29 -7.48
CA ARG A 152 -8.90 -11.17 -7.66
C ARG A 152 -10.11 -10.39 -8.16
N TYR A 153 -10.30 -9.17 -7.64
CA TYR A 153 -11.38 -8.30 -8.07
C TYR A 153 -11.24 -7.92 -9.55
N ASP A 154 -10.04 -7.55 -9.99
CA ASP A 154 -9.70 -7.31 -11.39
C ASP A 154 -9.98 -8.55 -12.28
N TYR A 155 -9.58 -9.74 -11.83
CA TYR A 155 -9.89 -11.00 -12.52
C TYR A 155 -11.40 -11.25 -12.70
N TRP A 156 -12.22 -10.99 -11.68
CA TRP A 156 -13.68 -11.15 -11.80
C TRP A 156 -14.31 -10.12 -12.75
N LEU A 157 -13.76 -8.90 -12.81
CA LEU A 157 -14.13 -7.88 -13.79
C LEU A 157 -13.71 -8.24 -15.22
N GLY A 158 -12.76 -9.16 -15.37
CA GLY A 158 -12.16 -9.49 -16.67
C GLY A 158 -11.01 -8.56 -17.07
N GLY A 159 -10.38 -7.90 -16.09
CA GLY A 159 -9.14 -7.18 -16.28
C GLY A 159 -7.95 -8.13 -16.50
N LYS A 160 -6.73 -7.58 -16.48
CA LYS A 160 -5.49 -8.30 -16.86
C LYS A 160 -4.40 -8.27 -15.79
N ASP A 161 -4.62 -7.54 -14.69
CA ASP A 161 -3.64 -7.20 -13.68
C ASP A 161 -3.76 -8.16 -12.49
N HIS A 162 -3.69 -9.45 -12.81
CA HIS A 162 -3.82 -10.55 -11.87
C HIS A 162 -2.94 -11.76 -12.25
N PHE A 163 -2.56 -12.56 -11.25
CA PHE A 163 -1.64 -13.69 -11.37
C PHE A 163 -2.35 -15.03 -11.24
N ALA A 164 -1.60 -16.12 -11.35
CA ALA A 164 -2.14 -17.48 -11.27
C ALA A 164 -2.81 -17.76 -9.91
N ALA A 165 -2.21 -17.28 -8.82
CA ALA A 165 -2.77 -17.42 -7.48
C ALA A 165 -4.12 -16.70 -7.34
N ASP A 166 -4.24 -15.50 -7.92
CA ASP A 166 -5.47 -14.71 -7.93
C ASP A 166 -6.59 -15.43 -8.69
N ARG A 167 -6.29 -15.96 -9.89
CA ARG A 167 -7.26 -16.73 -10.69
C ARG A 167 -7.71 -17.99 -9.95
N ALA A 168 -6.78 -18.76 -9.41
CA ALA A 168 -7.11 -19.98 -8.68
C ALA A 168 -7.99 -19.71 -7.46
N SER A 169 -7.68 -18.65 -6.69
CA SER A 169 -8.51 -18.21 -5.56
C SER A 169 -9.86 -17.66 -6.02
N GLY A 170 -9.87 -16.89 -7.11
CA GLY A 170 -11.08 -16.34 -7.72
C GLY A 170 -12.05 -17.41 -8.20
N ASP A 171 -11.54 -18.42 -8.91
CA ASP A 171 -12.32 -19.57 -9.39
C ASP A 171 -12.86 -20.43 -8.24
N ALA A 172 -12.08 -20.58 -7.17
CA ALA A 172 -12.52 -21.32 -5.99
C ALA A 172 -13.72 -20.63 -5.29
N LEU A 173 -13.70 -19.29 -5.21
CA LEU A 173 -14.80 -18.51 -4.66
C LEU A 173 -16.01 -18.45 -5.60
N GLU A 174 -15.78 -18.35 -6.92
CA GLU A 174 -16.85 -18.34 -7.93
C GLU A 174 -17.63 -19.66 -7.98
N LYS A 175 -16.98 -20.80 -7.67
CA LYS A 175 -17.67 -22.10 -7.50
C LYS A 175 -18.68 -22.11 -6.36
N VAL A 176 -18.41 -21.36 -5.28
CA VAL A 176 -19.33 -21.26 -4.13
C VAL A 176 -20.38 -20.18 -4.37
N TYR A 177 -19.98 -19.08 -5.03
CA TYR A 177 -20.86 -17.97 -5.37
C TYR A 177 -20.89 -17.71 -6.88
N PRO A 178 -21.78 -18.39 -7.62
CA PRO A 178 -21.90 -18.21 -9.07
C PRO A 178 -22.21 -16.77 -9.51
N GLY A 179 -22.77 -15.95 -8.60
CA GLY A 179 -23.03 -14.53 -8.82
C GLY A 179 -21.80 -13.62 -8.72
N MET A 180 -20.59 -14.11 -8.42
CA MET A 180 -19.42 -13.24 -8.17
C MET A 180 -19.17 -12.19 -9.24
N ARG A 181 -19.13 -12.62 -10.52
CA ARG A 181 -18.87 -11.71 -11.64
C ARG A 181 -19.97 -10.67 -11.85
N VAL A 182 -21.21 -11.02 -11.55
CA VAL A 182 -22.36 -10.10 -11.57
C VAL A 182 -22.24 -9.09 -10.42
N GLY A 183 -21.92 -9.58 -9.23
CA GLY A 183 -21.72 -8.79 -8.02
C GLY A 183 -20.63 -7.74 -8.16
N VAL A 184 -19.45 -8.09 -8.71
CA VAL A 184 -18.36 -7.10 -8.89
C VAL A 184 -18.73 -6.02 -9.91
N ARG A 185 -19.42 -6.37 -11.00
CA ARG A 185 -19.89 -5.38 -12.00
C ARG A 185 -20.95 -4.46 -11.38
N ALA A 186 -21.90 -5.01 -10.63
CA ALA A 186 -22.90 -4.23 -9.91
C ALA A 186 -22.26 -3.29 -8.87
N ASN A 187 -21.21 -3.74 -8.18
CA ASN A 187 -20.45 -2.92 -7.24
C ASN A 187 -19.72 -1.75 -7.92
N ARG A 188 -19.13 -1.96 -9.11
CA ARG A 188 -18.53 -0.89 -9.91
C ARG A 188 -19.57 0.08 -10.45
N ALA A 189 -20.70 -0.41 -10.95
CA ALA A 189 -21.77 0.43 -11.46
C ALA A 189 -22.32 1.36 -10.36
N VAL A 190 -22.58 0.82 -9.16
CA VAL A 190 -23.13 1.64 -8.07
C VAL A 190 -22.12 2.63 -7.50
N LEU A 191 -20.81 2.36 -7.54
CA LEU A 191 -19.78 3.36 -7.26
C LEU A 191 -19.94 4.57 -8.18
N GLY A 192 -20.01 4.34 -9.49
CA GLY A 192 -20.22 5.40 -10.48
C GLY A 192 -21.49 6.21 -10.22
N ARG A 193 -22.61 5.54 -9.93
CA ARG A 193 -23.89 6.22 -9.62
C ARG A 193 -23.82 7.07 -8.36
N ILE A 194 -23.22 6.54 -7.28
CA ILE A 194 -23.06 7.28 -6.01
C ILE A 194 -22.14 8.50 -6.21
N VAL A 195 -21.00 8.34 -6.88
CA VAL A 195 -20.06 9.43 -7.14
C VAL A 195 -20.72 10.52 -7.98
N ARG A 196 -21.45 10.13 -9.03
CA ARG A 196 -22.21 11.08 -9.88
C ARG A 196 -23.29 11.81 -9.08
N TYR A 197 -24.08 11.11 -8.26
CA TYR A 197 -25.07 11.71 -7.36
C TYR A 197 -24.44 12.70 -6.38
N LEU A 198 -23.32 12.33 -5.76
CA LEU A 198 -22.61 13.18 -4.80
C LEU A 198 -22.06 14.44 -5.47
N ALA A 199 -21.45 14.32 -6.66
CA ALA A 199 -20.90 15.44 -7.39
C ALA A 199 -21.99 16.37 -7.97
N ALA A 200 -23.02 15.79 -8.60
CA ALA A 200 -24.05 16.52 -9.35
C ALA A 200 -25.14 17.09 -8.44
N GLU A 201 -25.69 16.27 -7.55
CA GLU A 201 -26.89 16.62 -6.76
C GLU A 201 -26.53 17.14 -5.36
N GLN A 202 -25.50 16.56 -4.72
CA GLN A 202 -25.09 16.97 -3.36
C GLN A 202 -23.97 18.02 -3.35
N GLY A 203 -23.42 18.38 -4.52
CA GLY A 203 -22.39 19.41 -4.65
C GLY A 203 -21.05 19.05 -4.01
N ILE A 204 -20.77 17.76 -3.77
CA ILE A 204 -19.49 17.33 -3.22
C ILE A 204 -18.38 17.53 -4.26
N ARG A 205 -17.24 18.06 -3.80
CA ARG A 205 -16.04 18.32 -4.62
C ARG A 205 -14.81 17.56 -4.12
N GLN A 206 -14.94 16.78 -3.05
CA GLN A 206 -13.82 16.14 -2.39
C GLN A 206 -14.16 14.70 -2.05
N PHE A 207 -13.31 13.76 -2.45
CA PHE A 207 -13.52 12.33 -2.27
C PHE A 207 -12.29 11.69 -1.63
N LEU A 208 -12.51 10.87 -0.60
CA LEU A 208 -11.50 10.02 0.02
C LEU A 208 -11.91 8.57 -0.23
N ASP A 209 -11.21 7.88 -1.11
CA ASP A 209 -11.53 6.54 -1.59
C ASP A 209 -10.53 5.52 -1.03
N ILE A 210 -10.95 4.74 -0.03
CA ILE A 210 -10.08 3.79 0.69
C ILE A 210 -10.43 2.36 0.30
N GLY A 211 -9.41 1.60 -0.12
CA GLY A 211 -9.56 0.33 -0.81
C GLY A 211 -9.83 0.53 -2.30
N THR A 212 -9.09 1.45 -2.92
CA THR A 212 -9.27 1.86 -4.32
C THR A 212 -9.26 0.69 -5.30
N GLY A 213 -8.42 -0.33 -5.02
CA GLY A 213 -8.18 -1.44 -5.93
C GLY A 213 -7.45 -1.02 -7.20
N LEU A 214 -7.31 -1.96 -8.13
CA LEU A 214 -6.64 -1.70 -9.40
C LEU A 214 -7.47 -0.76 -10.28
N PRO A 215 -6.85 0.25 -10.93
CA PRO A 215 -7.59 1.18 -11.77
C PRO A 215 -8.31 0.46 -12.91
N THR A 216 -9.55 0.86 -13.16
CA THR A 216 -10.40 0.31 -14.22
C THR A 216 -11.25 1.43 -14.81
N ALA A 217 -11.92 1.22 -15.94
CA ALA A 217 -12.74 2.26 -16.55
C ALA A 217 -13.80 2.80 -15.56
N GLY A 218 -13.97 4.13 -15.53
CA GLY A 218 -14.88 4.80 -14.61
C GLY A 218 -14.32 4.88 -13.20
N ASN A 219 -13.05 5.28 -13.06
CA ASN A 219 -12.44 5.57 -11.76
C ASN A 219 -13.19 6.74 -11.06
N THR A 220 -13.15 6.77 -9.73
CA THR A 220 -13.83 7.81 -8.92
C THR A 220 -13.57 9.24 -9.41
N HIS A 221 -12.32 9.58 -9.76
CA HIS A 221 -11.97 10.89 -10.30
C HIS A 221 -12.54 11.14 -11.70
N GLU A 222 -12.51 10.17 -12.60
CA GLU A 222 -13.10 10.29 -13.95
C GLU A 222 -14.59 10.61 -13.85
N VAL A 223 -15.32 9.89 -12.99
CA VAL A 223 -16.77 10.11 -12.79
C VAL A 223 -17.05 11.45 -12.12
N ALA A 224 -16.30 11.80 -11.07
CA ALA A 224 -16.48 13.07 -10.36
C ALA A 224 -16.12 14.27 -11.24
N GLN A 225 -14.99 14.23 -11.94
CA GLN A 225 -14.46 15.32 -12.77
C GLN A 225 -15.22 15.51 -14.08
N ALA A 226 -15.86 14.45 -14.60
CA ALA A 226 -16.81 14.59 -15.70
C ALA A 226 -18.03 15.45 -15.33
N VAL A 227 -18.38 15.52 -14.04
CA VAL A 227 -19.49 16.36 -13.53
C VAL A 227 -18.97 17.71 -13.02
N ALA A 228 -17.85 17.69 -12.28
CA ALA A 228 -17.26 18.85 -11.64
C ALA A 228 -15.73 18.80 -11.84
N PRO A 229 -15.18 19.45 -12.88
CA PRO A 229 -13.76 19.36 -13.22
C PRO A 229 -12.81 19.75 -12.08
N ASP A 230 -13.25 20.55 -11.12
CA ASP A 230 -12.48 20.96 -9.94
C ASP A 230 -12.47 19.93 -8.80
N ALA A 231 -13.13 18.77 -8.98
CA ALA A 231 -13.20 17.73 -7.97
C ALA A 231 -11.81 17.17 -7.62
N ARG A 232 -11.62 16.94 -6.31
CA ARG A 232 -10.36 16.48 -5.71
C ARG A 232 -10.54 15.10 -5.08
N ILE A 233 -9.64 14.18 -5.38
CA ILE A 233 -9.75 12.79 -4.98
C ILE A 233 -8.44 12.33 -4.34
N VAL A 234 -8.52 11.75 -3.15
CA VAL A 234 -7.42 11.00 -2.54
C VAL A 234 -7.80 9.53 -2.54
N TYR A 235 -6.95 8.73 -3.18
CA TYR A 235 -7.04 7.27 -3.22
C TYR A 235 -6.12 6.67 -2.16
N VAL A 236 -6.55 5.58 -1.54
CA VAL A 236 -5.79 4.86 -0.52
C VAL A 236 -5.91 3.37 -0.76
N ASP A 237 -4.79 2.67 -0.89
CA ASP A 237 -4.75 1.20 -0.93
C ASP A 237 -3.44 0.70 -0.31
N ASN A 238 -3.37 -0.60 -0.03
CA ASN A 238 -2.19 -1.25 0.56
C ASN A 238 -1.65 -2.41 -0.31
N ASP A 239 -2.18 -2.61 -1.52
CA ASP A 239 -1.54 -3.45 -2.54
C ASP A 239 -0.44 -2.65 -3.23
N PRO A 240 0.83 -3.13 -3.20
CA PRO A 240 1.91 -2.50 -3.95
C PRO A 240 1.61 -2.37 -5.46
N LEU A 241 0.82 -3.28 -6.04
CA LEU A 241 0.44 -3.20 -7.45
C LEU A 241 -0.47 -2.00 -7.73
N VAL A 242 -1.34 -1.65 -6.78
CA VAL A 242 -2.24 -0.49 -6.92
C VAL A 242 -1.43 0.80 -6.94
N LEU A 243 -0.40 0.95 -6.10
CA LEU A 243 0.49 2.12 -6.12
C LEU A 243 1.11 2.35 -7.51
N VAL A 244 1.60 1.27 -8.14
CA VAL A 244 2.23 1.31 -9.47
C VAL A 244 1.24 1.80 -10.54
N HIS A 245 -0.01 1.33 -10.49
CA HIS A 245 -1.03 1.75 -11.47
C HIS A 245 -1.68 3.10 -11.13
N ALA A 246 -1.79 3.45 -9.86
CA ALA A 246 -2.39 4.69 -9.39
C ALA A 246 -1.64 5.91 -9.94
N GLN A 247 -0.30 5.85 -10.03
CA GLN A 247 0.49 6.95 -10.61
C GLN A 247 0.34 7.06 -12.14
N ALA A 248 -0.01 5.95 -12.83
CA ALA A 248 -0.16 5.91 -14.29
C ALA A 248 -1.58 6.27 -14.78
N LEU A 249 -2.62 6.05 -13.95
CA LEU A 249 -4.03 6.10 -14.38
C LEU A 249 -4.87 7.14 -13.62
N LEU A 250 -4.35 7.76 -12.55
CA LEU A 250 -5.05 8.85 -11.85
C LEU A 250 -4.71 10.22 -12.45
N THR A 251 -4.80 10.34 -13.78
CA THR A 251 -4.60 11.64 -14.45
C THR A 251 -5.78 12.54 -14.14
N SER A 252 -5.57 13.53 -13.28
CA SER A 252 -6.59 14.53 -12.97
C SER A 252 -6.87 15.44 -14.16
N SER A 253 -8.07 16.02 -14.19
CA SER A 253 -8.34 17.28 -14.89
C SER A 253 -7.36 18.40 -14.47
N GLN A 254 -7.24 19.43 -15.31
CA GLN A 254 -6.39 20.59 -15.07
C GLN A 254 -6.84 21.40 -13.84
N GLU A 255 -8.15 21.46 -13.58
CA GLU A 255 -8.77 22.18 -12.47
C GLU A 255 -8.81 21.36 -11.18
N GLY A 256 -8.84 20.03 -11.30
CA GLY A 256 -8.96 19.09 -10.20
C GLY A 256 -7.63 18.68 -9.60
N ARG A 257 -7.67 17.74 -8.66
CA ARG A 257 -6.48 17.10 -8.10
C ARG A 257 -6.73 15.64 -7.78
N THR A 258 -5.75 14.80 -8.02
CA THR A 258 -5.73 13.41 -7.57
C THR A 258 -4.45 13.19 -6.76
N ALA A 259 -4.56 12.40 -5.69
CA ALA A 259 -3.40 11.90 -4.96
C ALA A 259 -3.64 10.47 -4.52
N TYR A 260 -2.55 9.76 -4.23
CA TYR A 260 -2.57 8.38 -3.75
C TYR A 260 -1.80 8.27 -2.43
N ILE A 261 -2.25 7.42 -1.52
CA ILE A 261 -1.59 7.12 -0.26
C ILE A 261 -1.48 5.59 -0.13
N ASP A 262 -0.25 5.10 0.05
CA ASP A 262 -0.03 3.71 0.45
C ASP A 262 -0.26 3.57 1.95
N ALA A 263 -1.43 3.07 2.34
CA ALA A 263 -1.78 2.90 3.74
C ALA A 263 -2.85 1.82 3.95
N ASP A 264 -2.80 1.18 5.11
CA ASP A 264 -3.81 0.20 5.54
C ASP A 264 -4.95 0.90 6.30
N ILE A 265 -6.21 0.63 5.93
CA ILE A 265 -7.40 1.13 6.63
C ILE A 265 -7.44 0.75 8.12
N ARG A 266 -6.71 -0.30 8.53
CA ARG A 266 -6.56 -0.69 9.93
C ARG A 266 -5.75 0.32 10.76
N ASP A 267 -5.13 1.31 10.11
CA ASP A 267 -4.43 2.43 10.74
C ASP A 267 -4.93 3.77 10.17
N PRO A 268 -6.16 4.21 10.51
CA PRO A 268 -6.73 5.46 9.99
C PRO A 268 -5.87 6.69 10.32
N ALA A 269 -5.16 6.67 11.45
CA ALA A 269 -4.27 7.76 11.85
C ALA A 269 -3.18 8.05 10.81
N THR A 270 -2.62 7.02 10.18
CA THR A 270 -1.62 7.18 9.11
C THR A 270 -2.23 7.84 7.87
N ILE A 271 -3.46 7.47 7.50
CA ILE A 271 -4.20 8.09 6.40
C ILE A 271 -4.47 9.58 6.69
N LEU A 272 -5.06 9.86 7.85
CA LEU A 272 -5.47 11.21 8.27
C LEU A 272 -4.29 12.15 8.56
N SER A 273 -3.11 11.61 8.88
CA SER A 273 -1.90 12.39 9.12
C SER A 273 -1.05 12.64 7.87
N SER A 274 -1.35 11.95 6.77
CA SER A 274 -0.62 12.05 5.50
C SER A 274 -0.60 13.49 4.96
N ALA A 275 0.60 13.94 4.57
CA ALA A 275 0.78 15.24 3.90
C ALA A 275 -0.02 15.30 2.60
N ARG A 276 0.03 14.23 1.78
CA ARG A 276 -0.70 14.14 0.51
C ARG A 276 -2.21 14.31 0.69
N LEU A 277 -2.77 13.79 1.78
CA LEU A 277 -4.19 13.97 2.09
C LEU A 277 -4.51 15.45 2.32
N ARG A 278 -3.71 16.15 3.12
CA ARG A 278 -3.92 17.56 3.49
C ARG A 278 -3.61 18.55 2.37
N GLU A 279 -2.69 18.19 1.47
CA GLU A 279 -2.35 19.00 0.29
C GLU A 279 -3.42 18.90 -0.81
N THR A 280 -4.20 17.81 -0.80
CA THR A 280 -5.21 17.53 -1.81
C THR A 280 -6.62 17.88 -1.33
N LEU A 281 -6.98 17.49 -0.11
CA LEU A 281 -8.30 17.70 0.48
C LEU A 281 -8.26 18.71 1.63
N ASP A 282 -9.21 19.63 1.62
CA ASP A 282 -9.57 20.48 2.74
C ASP A 282 -10.63 19.78 3.60
N LEU A 283 -10.20 19.15 4.70
CA LEU A 283 -11.09 18.43 5.63
C LEU A 283 -12.04 19.35 6.42
N THR A 284 -11.86 20.67 6.34
CA THR A 284 -12.81 21.64 6.91
C THR A 284 -14.06 21.80 6.05
N GLN A 285 -14.00 21.36 4.80
CA GLN A 285 -15.11 21.30 3.86
C GLN A 285 -15.65 19.86 3.74
N PRO A 286 -16.90 19.67 3.27
CA PRO A 286 -17.46 18.34 3.08
C PRO A 286 -16.61 17.42 2.18
N VAL A 287 -16.43 16.17 2.61
CA VAL A 287 -15.74 15.11 1.88
C VAL A 287 -16.65 13.88 1.78
N ALA A 288 -16.66 13.20 0.64
CA ALA A 288 -17.26 11.87 0.52
C ALA A 288 -16.21 10.79 0.81
N LEU A 289 -16.37 10.07 1.92
CA LEU A 289 -15.61 8.88 2.25
C LEU A 289 -16.23 7.67 1.54
N LEU A 290 -15.47 7.03 0.65
CA LEU A 290 -15.88 5.87 -0.12
C LEU A 290 -15.15 4.62 0.40
N LEU A 291 -15.92 3.63 0.85
CA LEU A 291 -15.42 2.34 1.36
C LEU A 291 -16.05 1.20 0.57
N PHE A 292 -15.70 1.09 -0.71
CA PHE A 292 -16.32 0.13 -1.63
C PHE A 292 -15.54 -1.19 -1.61
N GLY A 293 -16.16 -2.23 -1.06
CA GLY A 293 -15.59 -3.57 -1.11
C GLY A 293 -14.31 -3.75 -0.29
N VAL A 294 -14.12 -2.97 0.79
CA VAL A 294 -12.90 -3.03 1.62
C VAL A 294 -13.14 -3.56 3.04
N LEU A 295 -14.28 -3.20 3.66
CA LEU A 295 -14.52 -3.49 5.09
C LEU A 295 -14.79 -4.98 5.37
N HIS A 296 -15.13 -5.76 4.35
CA HIS A 296 -15.30 -7.20 4.48
C HIS A 296 -13.97 -7.95 4.67
N PHE A 297 -12.81 -7.29 4.53
CA PHE A 297 -11.50 -7.84 4.93
C PHE A 297 -11.13 -7.57 6.40
N ILE A 298 -12.02 -6.90 7.14
CA ILE A 298 -11.85 -6.60 8.56
C ILE A 298 -12.65 -7.63 9.36
N ALA A 299 -11.94 -8.65 9.86
CA ALA A 299 -12.55 -9.77 10.55
C ALA A 299 -13.07 -9.40 11.94
N GLY A 300 -14.30 -9.84 12.23
CA GLY A 300 -14.93 -9.72 13.54
C GLY A 300 -16.16 -8.83 13.54
N LYS A 301 -17.16 -9.23 14.33
CA LYS A 301 -18.37 -8.45 14.54
C LYS A 301 -18.04 -7.12 15.20
N GLY A 302 -18.47 -6.01 14.59
CA GLY A 302 -18.21 -4.66 15.09
C GLY A 302 -16.76 -4.16 14.93
N ALA A 303 -15.86 -4.93 14.31
CA ALA A 303 -14.44 -4.58 14.20
C ALA A 303 -14.19 -3.42 13.22
N ALA A 304 -15.08 -3.21 12.24
CA ALA A 304 -15.00 -2.13 11.27
C ALA A 304 -15.54 -0.79 11.82
N ASN A 305 -16.46 -0.81 12.79
CA ASN A 305 -17.07 0.39 13.37
C ASN A 305 -16.07 1.43 13.88
N PRO A 306 -15.06 1.10 14.71
CA PRO A 306 -14.11 2.10 15.18
C PRO A 306 -13.27 2.73 14.05
N LEU A 307 -13.00 1.98 12.98
CA LEU A 307 -12.27 2.52 11.82
C LEU A 307 -13.11 3.56 11.06
N VAL A 308 -14.39 3.24 10.85
CA VAL A 308 -15.35 4.15 10.21
C VAL A 308 -15.61 5.38 11.09
N GLU A 309 -15.77 5.19 12.40
CA GLU A 309 -15.96 6.27 13.37
C GLU A 309 -14.77 7.24 13.36
N GLU A 310 -13.54 6.75 13.43
CA GLU A 310 -12.33 7.59 13.41
C GLU A 310 -12.19 8.39 12.10
N LEU A 311 -12.40 7.73 10.96
CA LEU A 311 -12.37 8.39 9.65
C LEU A 311 -13.48 9.45 9.54
N MET A 312 -14.72 9.12 9.90
CA MET A 312 -15.84 10.04 9.80
C MET A 312 -15.75 11.19 10.79
N ASP A 313 -15.20 11.00 12.00
CA ASP A 313 -15.03 12.06 12.99
C ASP A 313 -14.09 13.17 12.49
N ALA A 314 -13.08 12.82 11.67
CA ALA A 314 -12.14 13.78 11.07
C ALA A 314 -12.76 14.67 9.98
N LEU A 315 -13.88 14.28 9.38
CA LEU A 315 -14.49 14.99 8.25
C LEU A 315 -15.51 16.06 8.71
N ALA A 316 -15.65 17.15 7.95
CA ALA A 316 -16.60 18.22 8.28
C ALA A 316 -18.07 17.75 8.24
N PRO A 317 -18.99 18.39 8.99
CA PRO A 317 -20.44 18.22 8.77
C PRO A 317 -20.82 18.47 7.30
N GLY A 318 -21.79 17.73 6.79
CA GLY A 318 -22.14 17.71 5.37
C GLY A 318 -21.34 16.69 4.56
N SER A 319 -20.28 16.09 5.12
CA SER A 319 -19.57 14.95 4.55
C SER A 319 -20.48 13.72 4.41
N PHE A 320 -20.07 12.77 3.58
CA PHE A 320 -20.82 11.54 3.32
C PHE A 320 -19.96 10.31 3.56
N LEU A 321 -20.59 9.23 4.03
CA LEU A 321 -20.06 7.87 3.99
C LEU A 321 -20.83 7.10 2.93
N ALA A 322 -20.15 6.57 1.93
CA ALA A 322 -20.68 5.58 1.01
C ALA A 322 -19.90 4.27 1.18
N LEU A 323 -20.60 3.16 1.35
CA LEU A 323 -19.93 1.87 1.50
C LEU A 323 -20.70 0.74 0.84
N THR A 324 -19.95 -0.25 0.36
CA THR A 324 -20.50 -1.54 -0.06
C THR A 324 -19.88 -2.65 0.77
N HIS A 325 -20.69 -3.65 1.10
CA HIS A 325 -20.26 -4.73 1.96
C HIS A 325 -20.85 -6.07 1.51
N VAL A 326 -20.00 -7.09 1.41
CA VAL A 326 -20.42 -8.45 1.03
C VAL A 326 -21.31 -9.04 2.12
N THR A 327 -22.40 -9.67 1.71
CA THR A 327 -23.42 -10.23 2.61
C THR A 327 -23.79 -11.65 2.20
N ASP A 328 -24.24 -12.42 3.17
CA ASP A 328 -24.86 -13.72 2.98
C ASP A 328 -26.39 -13.69 3.06
N ASP A 329 -27.02 -12.51 3.23
CA ASP A 329 -28.49 -12.36 3.33
C ASP A 329 -29.27 -12.90 2.10
N PHE A 330 -28.61 -12.96 0.93
CA PHE A 330 -29.18 -13.48 -0.32
C PHE A 330 -28.80 -14.94 -0.62
N SER A 331 -27.98 -15.54 0.24
CA SER A 331 -27.38 -16.86 0.01
C SER A 331 -28.21 -17.98 0.64
N ALA A 332 -28.24 -19.14 -0.04
CA ALA A 332 -28.84 -20.34 0.52
C ALA A 332 -27.99 -20.85 1.71
N PRO A 333 -28.60 -21.49 2.74
CA PRO A 333 -27.88 -21.97 3.92
C PRO A 333 -26.65 -22.84 3.62
N GLU A 334 -26.68 -23.61 2.53
CA GLU A 334 -25.57 -24.46 2.09
C GLU A 334 -24.37 -23.64 1.61
N VAL A 335 -24.62 -22.52 0.93
CA VAL A 335 -23.58 -21.57 0.48
C VAL A 335 -22.93 -20.89 1.69
N ILE A 336 -23.75 -20.48 2.67
CA ILE A 336 -23.28 -19.89 3.93
C ILE A 336 -22.39 -20.90 4.70
N ALA A 337 -22.83 -22.15 4.78
CA ALA A 337 -22.07 -23.22 5.44
C ALA A 337 -20.73 -23.47 4.73
N GLU A 338 -20.72 -23.53 3.40
CA GLU A 338 -19.49 -23.76 2.63
C GLU A 338 -18.52 -22.58 2.72
N HIS A 339 -19.01 -21.34 2.64
CA HIS A 339 -18.18 -20.16 2.86
C HIS A 339 -17.54 -20.13 4.24
N ASN A 340 -18.31 -20.47 5.28
CA ASN A 340 -17.76 -20.58 6.64
C ASN A 340 -16.69 -21.66 6.76
N ARG A 341 -16.81 -22.78 6.04
CA ARG A 341 -15.73 -23.79 5.93
C ARG A 341 -14.51 -23.26 5.19
N MET A 342 -14.69 -22.58 4.05
CA MET A 342 -13.59 -21.97 3.29
C MET A 342 -12.83 -20.95 4.14
N ARG A 343 -13.55 -20.06 4.83
CA ARG A 343 -12.97 -19.05 5.72
C ARG A 343 -12.20 -19.69 6.87
N SER A 344 -12.76 -20.71 7.51
CA SER A 344 -12.10 -21.43 8.62
C SER A 344 -10.83 -22.18 8.17
N ALA A 345 -10.78 -22.58 6.90
CA ALA A 345 -9.62 -23.20 6.27
C ALA A 345 -8.62 -22.20 5.66
N GLY A 346 -8.82 -20.89 5.85
CA GLY A 346 -7.97 -19.84 5.26
C GLY A 346 -8.08 -19.70 3.73
N ARG A 347 -9.11 -20.29 3.12
CA ARG A 347 -9.38 -20.25 1.67
C ARG A 347 -10.30 -19.10 1.25
N SER A 348 -10.82 -18.34 2.22
CA SER A 348 -11.61 -17.13 2.00
C SER A 348 -11.26 -16.11 3.08
N ASP A 349 -11.10 -14.85 2.66
CA ASP A 349 -10.76 -13.70 3.50
C ASP A 349 -11.96 -12.77 3.73
N PHE A 350 -13.15 -13.10 3.19
CA PHE A 350 -14.35 -12.31 3.41
C PHE A 350 -15.01 -12.61 4.77
N TRP A 351 -15.11 -11.57 5.59
CA TRP A 351 -16.02 -11.50 6.72
C TRP A 351 -17.35 -10.91 6.25
N MET A 352 -18.34 -11.77 6.01
CA MET A 352 -19.67 -11.36 5.56
C MET A 352 -20.47 -10.78 6.73
N ARG A 353 -21.34 -9.81 6.42
CA ARG A 353 -22.20 -9.14 7.40
C ARG A 353 -23.64 -9.10 6.87
N ASP A 354 -24.59 -9.29 7.77
CA ASP A 354 -26.00 -9.05 7.49
C ASP A 354 -26.28 -7.54 7.40
N ARG A 355 -27.46 -7.19 6.90
CA ARG A 355 -27.90 -5.79 6.74
C ARG A 355 -27.90 -5.00 8.05
N ASP A 356 -28.25 -5.63 9.17
CA ASP A 356 -28.35 -4.97 10.47
C ASP A 356 -26.96 -4.62 11.02
N GLU A 357 -25.98 -5.52 10.89
CA GLU A 357 -24.58 -5.24 11.24
C GLU A 357 -24.02 -4.12 10.35
N ILE A 358 -24.32 -4.13 9.05
CA ILE A 358 -23.91 -3.05 8.14
C ILE A 358 -24.56 -1.72 8.52
N ALA A 359 -25.81 -1.71 8.97
CA ALA A 359 -26.48 -0.49 9.44
C ALA A 359 -25.76 0.18 10.62
N THR A 360 -25.07 -0.60 11.47
CA THR A 360 -24.26 -0.04 12.57
C THR A 360 -23.06 0.79 12.10
N LEU A 361 -22.58 0.61 10.86
CA LEU A 361 -21.52 1.45 10.27
C LEU A 361 -22.01 2.85 9.91
N PHE A 362 -23.32 3.02 9.79
CA PHE A 362 -23.98 4.31 9.55
C PHE A 362 -24.53 4.93 10.84
N GLU A 363 -24.15 4.40 12.01
CA GLU A 363 -24.54 4.99 13.28
C GLU A 363 -24.15 6.47 13.30
N ASP A 364 -25.04 7.30 13.81
CA ASP A 364 -24.93 8.75 13.83
C ASP A 364 -24.99 9.49 12.48
N LEU A 365 -25.22 8.80 11.36
CA LEU A 365 -25.41 9.40 10.03
C LEU A 365 -26.89 9.42 9.62
N GLN A 366 -27.27 10.43 8.83
CA GLN A 366 -28.56 10.45 8.16
C GLN A 366 -28.47 9.59 6.89
N ILE A 367 -29.06 8.41 6.92
CA ILE A 367 -29.12 7.53 5.75
C ILE A 367 -29.91 8.21 4.63
N VAL A 368 -29.35 8.20 3.42
CA VAL A 368 -29.94 8.77 2.21
C VAL A 368 -30.83 7.73 1.52
N ASP A 369 -32.00 8.15 1.04
CA ASP A 369 -32.92 7.30 0.29
C ASP A 369 -32.24 6.70 -0.97
N PRO A 370 -32.42 5.39 -1.25
CA PRO A 370 -33.46 4.49 -0.71
C PRO A 370 -33.05 3.69 0.54
N GLY A 371 -32.02 4.11 1.28
CA GLY A 371 -31.51 3.39 2.43
C GLY A 371 -30.42 2.37 2.09
N ILE A 372 -30.24 1.38 2.97
CA ILE A 372 -29.32 0.27 2.73
C ILE A 372 -30.03 -0.77 1.87
N VAL A 373 -29.61 -0.89 0.60
CA VAL A 373 -30.26 -1.73 -0.43
C VAL A 373 -29.21 -2.54 -1.21
N ALA A 374 -29.64 -3.54 -1.98
CA ALA A 374 -28.71 -4.32 -2.80
C ALA A 374 -28.00 -3.39 -3.81
N THR A 375 -26.74 -3.68 -4.17
CA THR A 375 -25.94 -2.81 -5.07
C THR A 375 -26.65 -2.45 -6.38
N THR A 376 -27.46 -3.35 -6.94
CA THR A 376 -28.25 -3.13 -8.16
C THR A 376 -29.49 -2.25 -7.97
N ARG A 377 -29.91 -1.99 -6.72
CA ARG A 377 -31.16 -1.27 -6.40
C ARG A 377 -30.95 0.16 -5.92
N TRP A 378 -29.71 0.58 -5.71
CA TRP A 378 -29.43 1.97 -5.36
C TRP A 378 -29.47 2.82 -6.62
N ARG A 379 -30.60 3.53 -6.80
CA ARG A 379 -30.89 4.45 -7.91
C ARG A 379 -30.45 3.92 -9.28
N PRO A 380 -30.99 2.78 -9.75
CA PRO A 380 -30.58 2.16 -11.01
C PRO A 380 -30.92 3.05 -12.22
N GLU A 381 -30.07 2.99 -13.24
CA GLU A 381 -30.27 3.60 -14.56
C GLU A 381 -30.91 2.57 -15.54
N PRO A 382 -31.52 2.99 -16.66
CA PRO A 382 -32.22 2.09 -17.58
C PRO A 382 -31.37 0.94 -18.16
N ASP A 383 -30.07 1.15 -18.32
CA ASP A 383 -29.14 0.16 -18.88
C ASP A 383 -28.42 -0.68 -17.81
N ASP A 384 -28.74 -0.47 -16.51
CA ASP A 384 -28.15 -1.24 -15.42
C ASP A 384 -28.62 -2.70 -15.43
N LEU A 385 -27.75 -3.58 -14.93
CA LEU A 385 -28.09 -4.98 -14.69
C LEU A 385 -29.18 -5.10 -13.62
N ASP A 386 -30.26 -5.81 -13.93
CA ASP A 386 -31.30 -6.24 -12.97
C ASP A 386 -31.29 -7.77 -12.79
N PRO A 387 -30.23 -8.34 -12.19
CA PRO A 387 -30.16 -9.76 -11.93
C PRO A 387 -31.06 -10.14 -10.74
N ALA A 388 -31.44 -11.41 -10.66
CA ALA A 388 -32.08 -11.95 -9.47
C ALA A 388 -31.20 -11.70 -8.22
N LEU A 389 -31.83 -11.38 -7.07
CA LEU A 389 -31.11 -10.98 -5.85
C LEU A 389 -30.07 -12.01 -5.37
N ASN A 390 -30.29 -13.29 -5.60
CA ASN A 390 -29.35 -14.36 -5.26
C ASN A 390 -28.05 -14.34 -6.09
N LEU A 391 -27.98 -13.52 -7.15
CA LEU A 391 -26.76 -13.25 -7.91
C LEU A 391 -26.06 -11.96 -7.47
N VAL A 392 -26.69 -11.18 -6.58
CA VAL A 392 -26.09 -10.02 -5.92
C VAL A 392 -25.54 -10.48 -4.57
N ASN A 393 -24.33 -10.05 -4.23
CA ASN A 393 -23.63 -10.50 -3.03
C ASN A 393 -23.30 -9.37 -2.05
N ALA A 394 -23.84 -8.17 -2.25
CA ALA A 394 -23.48 -7.01 -1.44
C ALA A 394 -24.65 -6.05 -1.20
N TRP A 395 -24.66 -5.47 0.00
CA TRP A 395 -25.44 -4.28 0.34
C TRP A 395 -24.62 -3.03 0.03
N VAL A 396 -25.32 -1.95 -0.31
CA VAL A 396 -24.78 -0.59 -0.43
C VAL A 396 -25.59 0.37 0.42
N GLY A 397 -24.93 1.35 1.02
CA GLY A 397 -25.59 2.44 1.73
C GLY A 397 -24.85 3.76 1.52
N LEU A 398 -25.60 4.86 1.67
CA LEU A 398 -25.06 6.22 1.68
C LEU A 398 -25.62 6.93 2.91
N GLY A 399 -24.74 7.51 3.74
CA GLY A 399 -25.10 8.26 4.94
C GLY A 399 -24.47 9.64 4.93
N ARG A 400 -25.24 10.67 5.26
CA ARG A 400 -24.78 12.04 5.41
C ARG A 400 -24.41 12.30 6.87
N LYS A 401 -23.22 12.84 7.11
CA LYS A 401 -22.83 13.39 8.41
C LYS A 401 -23.61 14.67 8.66
N THR A 402 -24.67 14.57 9.45
CA THR A 402 -25.41 15.74 9.91
C THR A 402 -24.70 16.37 11.11
N TYR A 403 -24.95 17.65 11.33
CA TYR A 403 -24.29 18.45 12.34
C TYR A 403 -24.58 17.94 13.78
N ARG A 404 -23.78 16.99 14.28
CA ARG A 404 -23.85 16.53 15.69
C ARG A 404 -22.78 17.13 16.60
N ARG A 405 -22.01 18.13 16.14
CA ARG A 405 -21.04 18.81 17.02
C ARG A 405 -21.74 19.68 18.05
N ALA A 406 -22.83 20.38 17.68
CA ALA A 406 -23.70 21.03 18.65
C ALA A 406 -24.37 20.00 19.58
N GLU A 407 -24.84 18.85 19.09
CA GLU A 407 -25.47 17.85 19.96
C GLU A 407 -24.49 17.16 20.93
N LYS A 408 -23.27 16.81 20.51
CA LYS A 408 -22.22 16.29 21.41
C LYS A 408 -21.77 17.36 22.42
N THR A 409 -21.66 18.63 21.98
CA THR A 409 -21.32 19.77 22.85
C THR A 409 -22.46 20.06 23.84
N LEU A 410 -23.71 20.11 23.38
CA LEU A 410 -24.92 20.37 24.16
C LEU A 410 -25.25 19.21 25.11
N ALA A 411 -25.01 17.96 24.72
CA ALA A 411 -25.11 16.79 25.61
C ALA A 411 -24.07 16.83 26.74
N LEU A 412 -22.86 17.33 26.46
CA LEU A 412 -21.87 17.65 27.48
C LEU A 412 -22.31 18.83 28.36
N MET A 413 -22.89 19.89 27.78
CA MET A 413 -23.40 21.08 28.50
C MET A 413 -24.57 20.71 29.45
N ILE A 414 -25.49 19.84 29.02
CA ILE A 414 -26.63 19.39 29.82
C ILE A 414 -26.19 18.47 30.97
N ARG A 415 -25.18 17.61 30.74
CA ARG A 415 -24.68 16.67 31.75
C ARG A 415 -23.65 17.27 32.70
N ASN A 416 -23.13 18.46 32.41
CA ASN A 416 -22.07 19.10 33.19
C ASN A 416 -22.55 20.41 33.86
N PRO A 417 -22.89 20.38 35.17
CA PRO A 417 -23.47 21.55 35.85
C PRO A 417 -22.51 22.74 36.02
N TRP A 418 -21.21 22.58 35.75
CA TRP A 418 -20.25 23.69 35.89
C TRP A 418 -19.77 24.30 34.57
N TYR A 419 -20.28 23.82 33.43
CA TYR A 419 -19.88 24.30 32.11
C TYR A 419 -19.95 25.84 31.99
N GLU A 420 -21.15 26.42 32.20
CA GLU A 420 -21.35 27.87 32.09
C GLU A 420 -20.52 28.65 33.11
N HIS A 421 -20.39 28.10 34.33
CA HIS A 421 -19.64 28.73 35.41
C HIS A 421 -18.13 28.78 35.10
N ILE A 422 -17.58 27.72 34.50
CA ILE A 422 -16.16 27.68 34.08
C ILE A 422 -15.92 28.70 32.98
N LEU A 423 -16.76 28.73 31.95
CA LEU A 423 -16.61 29.71 30.87
C LEU A 423 -16.80 31.14 31.38
N THR A 424 -17.72 31.35 32.32
CA THR A 424 -17.93 32.66 32.97
C THR A 424 -16.69 33.10 33.75
N VAL A 425 -16.09 32.19 34.53
CA VAL A 425 -14.86 32.46 35.30
C VAL A 425 -13.67 32.76 34.38
N LEU A 426 -13.60 32.13 33.20
CA LEU A 426 -12.49 32.27 32.25
C LEU A 426 -12.74 33.30 31.14
N ALA A 427 -13.91 33.95 31.10
CA ALA A 427 -14.32 34.84 30.02
C ALA A 427 -13.49 36.11 29.94
N ASP A 428 -13.17 36.69 31.10
CA ASP A 428 -12.63 38.05 31.17
C ASP A 428 -11.11 38.10 31.16
N LYS A 429 -10.46 37.04 31.67
CA LYS A 429 -8.99 36.94 31.72
C LYS A 429 -8.53 35.50 31.89
N PRO A 430 -7.30 35.17 31.45
CA PRO A 430 -6.69 33.90 31.78
C PRO A 430 -6.50 33.75 33.30
N LEU A 431 -6.89 32.59 33.85
CA LEU A 431 -6.73 32.27 35.28
C LEU A 431 -5.88 31.02 35.46
N ARG A 432 -5.01 31.00 36.48
CA ARG A 432 -4.24 29.80 36.80
C ARG A 432 -5.19 28.71 37.28
N TYR A 433 -4.85 27.46 37.00
CA TYR A 433 -5.66 26.31 37.40
C TYR A 433 -6.06 26.34 38.90
N ALA A 434 -5.12 26.72 39.78
CA ALA A 434 -5.35 26.84 41.23
C ALA A 434 -6.40 27.90 41.61
N ASP A 435 -6.58 28.93 40.78
CA ASP A 435 -7.44 30.07 41.05
C ASP A 435 -8.87 29.87 40.54
N ILE A 436 -9.09 28.96 39.58
CA ILE A 436 -10.41 28.71 38.97
C ILE A 436 -11.41 28.21 40.02
N ARG A 437 -10.98 27.30 40.89
CA ARG A 437 -11.86 26.67 41.89
C ARG A 437 -12.37 27.66 42.96
N PRO A 438 -11.53 28.53 43.56
CA PRO A 438 -12.00 29.64 44.40
C PRO A 438 -13.02 30.55 43.70
N HIS A 439 -12.80 30.90 42.43
CA HIS A 439 -13.74 31.74 41.67
C HIS A 439 -15.07 31.03 41.42
N LEU A 440 -15.06 29.73 41.11
CA LEU A 440 -16.28 28.90 41.01
C LEU A 440 -17.03 28.80 42.35
N ALA A 441 -16.31 28.66 43.47
CA ALA A 441 -16.89 28.64 44.81
C ALA A 441 -17.56 29.97 45.17
N ALA A 442 -16.91 31.09 44.84
CA ALA A 442 -17.48 32.43 45.03
C ALA A 442 -18.72 32.66 44.15
N LEU A 443 -18.71 32.17 42.91
CA LEU A 443 -19.80 32.35 41.95
C LEU A 443 -21.03 31.47 42.25
N THR A 444 -20.84 30.26 42.78
CA THR A 444 -21.91 29.24 42.86
C THR A 444 -22.18 28.71 44.27
N GLY A 445 -21.45 29.18 45.29
CA GLY A 445 -21.54 28.72 46.68
C GLY A 445 -20.90 27.35 46.96
N ARG A 446 -20.38 26.68 45.93
CA ARG A 446 -19.66 25.40 46.04
C ARG A 446 -18.60 25.28 44.94
N ALA A 447 -17.69 24.33 45.06
CA ALA A 447 -16.70 24.06 44.01
C ALA A 447 -16.64 22.57 43.65
N PRO A 448 -16.34 22.23 42.39
CA PRO A 448 -16.09 20.84 42.00
C PRO A 448 -14.86 20.29 42.73
N GLY A 449 -14.78 18.96 42.85
CA GLY A 449 -13.58 18.28 43.35
C GLY A 449 -12.37 18.51 42.43
N GLU A 450 -11.16 18.41 42.96
CA GLU A 450 -9.93 18.74 42.21
C GLU A 450 -9.75 17.88 40.94
N GLY A 451 -10.01 16.57 41.02
CA GLY A 451 -10.02 15.69 39.85
C GLY A 451 -11.17 15.96 38.87
N GLN A 452 -12.31 16.45 39.39
CA GLN A 452 -13.49 16.77 38.59
C GLN A 452 -13.25 18.03 37.75
N LEU A 453 -12.67 19.09 38.34
CA LEU A 453 -12.33 20.31 37.62
C LEU A 453 -11.32 20.06 36.49
N ASN A 454 -10.26 19.29 36.77
CA ASN A 454 -9.27 18.93 35.74
C ASN A 454 -9.90 18.12 34.59
N THR A 455 -10.76 17.15 34.92
CA THR A 455 -11.49 16.36 33.92
C THR A 455 -12.37 17.25 33.04
N MET A 456 -12.99 18.25 33.64
CA MET A 456 -13.89 19.16 32.93
C MET A 456 -13.14 20.16 32.05
N LEU A 457 -12.03 20.75 32.54
CA LEU A 457 -11.20 21.64 31.73
C LEU A 457 -10.57 20.92 30.53
N ARG A 458 -10.13 19.67 30.70
CA ARG A 458 -9.66 18.84 29.57
C ARG A 458 -10.75 18.61 28.53
N LYS A 459 -11.94 18.16 28.96
CA LYS A 459 -13.08 17.98 28.05
C LYS A 459 -13.49 19.26 27.31
N LEU A 460 -13.41 20.41 27.98
CA LEU A 460 -13.71 21.70 27.33
C LEU A 460 -12.60 22.17 26.39
N ALA A 461 -11.33 21.82 26.65
CA ALA A 461 -10.22 22.04 25.73
C ALA A 461 -10.31 21.14 24.49
N ASP A 462 -10.68 19.87 24.67
CA ASP A 462 -10.91 18.94 23.55
C ASP A 462 -12.03 19.46 22.62
N LEU A 463 -13.00 20.19 23.18
CA LEU A 463 -14.07 20.85 22.43
C LEU A 463 -13.67 22.22 21.85
N GLY A 464 -12.46 22.72 22.13
CA GLY A 464 -11.99 24.03 21.67
C GLY A 464 -12.59 25.22 22.41
N LEU A 465 -13.32 25.02 23.52
CA LEU A 465 -14.03 26.07 24.26
C LEU A 465 -13.12 26.78 25.28
N VAL A 466 -12.08 26.11 25.76
CA VAL A 466 -11.06 26.71 26.63
C VAL A 466 -9.66 26.37 26.11
N GLY A 467 -8.74 27.32 26.25
CA GLY A 467 -7.32 27.16 25.89
C GLY A 467 -6.42 27.21 27.12
N LYS A 468 -5.18 26.76 26.96
CA LYS A 468 -4.13 26.80 27.99
C LYS A 468 -2.93 27.60 27.48
N GLN A 469 -2.46 28.55 28.28
CA GLN A 469 -1.30 29.39 27.97
C GLN A 469 -0.08 28.94 28.80
N GLU A 470 1.04 28.67 28.13
CA GLU A 470 2.27 28.15 28.74
C GLU A 470 3.33 29.24 28.96
N SER A 471 3.03 30.28 29.75
CA SER A 471 3.95 31.06 30.62
C SER A 471 3.39 32.45 30.99
N PRO A 472 3.70 33.02 32.19
CA PRO A 472 4.15 32.39 33.43
C PRO A 472 2.95 32.13 34.38
N GLY A 473 2.44 30.89 34.39
CA GLY A 473 1.38 30.49 35.31
C GLY A 473 0.50 29.28 34.97
N ARG A 474 0.64 28.64 33.79
CA ARG A 474 -0.29 27.58 33.31
C ARG A 474 -1.75 28.03 33.43
N SER A 475 -2.06 29.17 32.83
CA SER A 475 -3.39 29.78 32.89
C SER A 475 -4.31 29.20 31.82
N TRP A 476 -5.58 29.05 32.18
CA TRP A 476 -6.67 28.69 31.28
C TRP A 476 -7.43 29.95 30.88
N PHE A 477 -7.99 29.98 29.66
CA PHE A 477 -8.81 31.08 29.17
C PHE A 477 -9.97 30.54 28.32
N ALA A 478 -11.07 31.27 28.22
CA ALA A 478 -12.12 30.95 27.25
C ALA A 478 -11.67 31.37 25.85
N THR A 479 -11.79 30.49 24.86
CA THR A 479 -11.52 30.86 23.46
C THR A 479 -12.65 31.74 22.91
N ALA A 480 -12.46 32.37 21.75
CA ALA A 480 -13.54 33.10 21.07
C ALA A 480 -14.79 32.23 20.87
N GLN A 481 -14.58 30.93 20.59
CA GLN A 481 -15.64 29.94 20.50
C GLN A 481 -16.33 29.71 21.85
N GLY A 482 -15.57 29.57 22.94
CA GLY A 482 -16.13 29.47 24.30
C GLY A 482 -16.94 30.71 24.70
N GLN A 483 -16.50 31.90 24.31
CA GLN A 483 -17.25 33.14 24.56
C GLN A 483 -18.56 33.18 23.76
N ALA A 484 -18.56 32.80 22.48
CA ALA A 484 -19.76 32.73 21.66
C ALA A 484 -20.76 31.65 22.14
N SER A 485 -20.27 30.49 22.60
CA SER A 485 -21.10 29.40 23.14
C SER A 485 -21.78 29.72 24.48
N ARG A 486 -21.44 30.84 25.14
CA ARG A 486 -22.17 31.36 26.30
C ARG A 486 -23.55 31.92 25.92
N MET A 487 -23.71 32.37 24.67
CA MET A 487 -24.93 33.03 24.18
C MET A 487 -26.01 32.05 23.64
N ASP A 488 -25.64 30.83 23.24
CA ASP A 488 -26.48 29.97 22.38
C ASP A 488 -27.61 29.20 23.10
N ARG A 489 -27.60 29.12 24.44
CA ARG A 489 -28.66 28.44 25.20
C ARG A 489 -30.03 29.13 25.09
N GLU A 490 -30.03 30.44 24.87
CA GLU A 490 -31.23 31.25 24.67
C GLU A 490 -31.83 31.09 23.26
N SER A 491 -30.97 30.82 22.28
CA SER A 491 -31.36 30.44 20.92
C SER A 491 -31.97 29.03 20.92
N TYR A 492 -31.40 28.09 21.68
CA TYR A 492 -31.96 26.75 21.83
C TYR A 492 -33.32 26.74 22.54
N ARG A 493 -33.53 27.55 23.60
CA ARG A 493 -34.86 27.69 24.23
C ARG A 493 -35.93 28.21 23.26
N ARG A 494 -35.54 29.13 22.36
CA ARG A 494 -36.40 29.63 21.28
C ARG A 494 -36.68 28.57 20.22
N LEU A 495 -35.72 27.69 19.92
CA LEU A 495 -35.87 26.60 18.95
C LEU A 495 -36.61 25.38 19.52
N SER A 496 -36.60 25.17 20.84
CA SER A 496 -37.26 24.03 21.50
C SER A 496 -38.74 24.26 21.83
N HIS A 497 -39.27 25.45 21.56
CA HIS A 497 -40.69 25.78 21.73
C HIS A 497 -41.18 26.64 20.54
N GLU A 498 -41.64 25.99 19.47
CA GLU A 498 -42.77 26.37 18.59
C GLU A 498 -42.77 25.53 17.28
N GLU A 499 -43.93 24.96 16.91
CA GLU A 499 -44.27 24.55 15.53
C GLU A 499 -45.03 25.73 14.83
N PRO A 500 -45.44 25.64 13.55
CA PRO A 500 -44.64 25.65 12.32
C PRO A 500 -45.01 26.85 11.39
N GLY A 501 -44.05 27.28 10.56
CA GLY A 501 -44.32 27.96 9.27
C GLY A 501 -44.09 29.49 9.21
N ARG A 502 -43.21 29.92 8.29
CA ARG A 502 -43.42 30.92 7.22
C ARG A 502 -42.09 31.39 6.62
N ASP A 503 -42.13 31.61 5.31
CA ASP A 503 -41.09 32.14 4.42
C ASP A 503 -40.48 33.49 4.86
N ALA A 504 -39.20 33.73 4.48
CA ALA A 504 -38.79 34.95 3.76
C ALA A 504 -37.27 34.97 3.43
N ASP A 505 -37.01 34.99 2.12
CA ASP A 505 -35.93 35.57 1.30
C ASP A 505 -34.82 36.52 1.87
N VAL A 506 -33.56 36.24 1.44
CA VAL A 506 -32.57 37.09 0.68
C VAL A 506 -31.88 38.28 1.42
N PRO A 507 -30.64 38.80 1.09
CA PRO A 507 -29.73 38.58 -0.07
C PRO A 507 -28.21 38.39 0.17
N ALA A 508 -27.54 38.06 -0.95
CA ALA A 508 -26.11 38.10 -1.23
C ALA A 508 -25.50 39.52 -1.42
N THR A 509 -24.15 39.59 -1.34
CA THR A 509 -23.17 40.43 -2.12
C THR A 509 -21.86 40.49 -1.30
N ALA A 510 -20.69 40.02 -1.75
CA ALA A 510 -19.80 40.40 -2.86
C ALA A 510 -18.46 40.95 -2.29
N ASP A 511 -17.41 40.11 -2.28
CA ASP A 511 -16.06 40.25 -2.92
C ASP A 511 -15.32 41.62 -2.98
N PRO A 512 -14.01 41.70 -3.34
CA PRO A 512 -12.81 40.90 -2.98
C PRO A 512 -11.51 41.78 -2.85
N HIS A 513 -10.31 41.14 -2.85
CA HIS A 513 -8.94 41.63 -3.18
C HIS A 513 -7.94 41.88 -2.01
N PRO A 514 -6.61 41.98 -2.29
CA PRO A 514 -5.70 41.04 -2.99
C PRO A 514 -4.35 40.90 -2.22
N PHE A 515 -3.35 40.18 -2.76
CA PHE A 515 -1.87 40.38 -2.68
C PHE A 515 -1.20 39.01 -2.92
N ALA A 516 -0.72 38.72 -4.13
CA ALA A 516 0.55 39.12 -4.74
C ALA A 516 1.72 38.17 -4.38
N GLU A 517 2.24 37.56 -5.44
CA GLU A 517 3.39 36.66 -5.54
C GLU A 517 4.70 37.32 -5.11
N THR A 518 5.63 36.50 -4.57
CA THR A 518 7.06 36.67 -4.85
C THR A 518 7.75 35.31 -4.89
N SER A 519 8.23 34.98 -6.08
CA SER A 519 9.18 33.91 -6.41
C SER A 519 10.58 34.23 -5.84
N ALA A 520 11.30 33.20 -5.39
CA ALA A 520 12.75 33.27 -5.22
C ALA A 520 13.37 31.90 -5.56
N GLU A 521 14.25 31.91 -6.56
CA GLU A 521 15.07 30.80 -7.06
C GLU A 521 16.24 30.47 -6.10
N GLY A 522 16.70 29.20 -6.17
CA GLY A 522 18.13 28.87 -6.20
C GLY A 522 18.79 28.28 -4.93
N ALA A 523 19.00 26.95 -4.94
CA ALA A 523 20.33 26.31 -4.73
C ALA A 523 20.19 24.75 -4.72
N PRO A 524 21.15 24.01 -5.31
CA PRO A 524 21.09 22.56 -5.47
C PRO A 524 21.40 21.86 -4.13
N ARG A 525 20.54 20.91 -3.72
CA ARG A 525 20.82 20.05 -2.56
C ARG A 525 21.71 18.88 -3.01
N GLY A 526 22.83 18.71 -2.32
CA GLY A 526 23.81 17.66 -2.56
C GLY A 526 23.27 16.25 -2.36
N ALA A 527 23.92 15.29 -3.02
CA ALA A 527 23.62 13.87 -2.94
C ALA A 527 23.72 13.34 -1.49
N PRO A 528 22.77 12.51 -1.01
CA PRO A 528 22.90 11.81 0.26
C PRO A 528 23.82 10.59 0.15
N GLU A 529 24.48 10.26 1.25
CA GLU A 529 25.46 9.18 1.42
C GLU A 529 24.84 7.78 1.29
N ALA A 530 25.67 6.81 0.87
CA ALA A 530 25.28 5.46 0.51
C ALA A 530 24.85 4.58 1.70
N GLY A 531 23.68 3.94 1.58
CA GLY A 531 23.18 2.91 2.50
C GLY A 531 21.73 3.09 2.96
N GLU A 532 21.08 4.21 2.64
CA GLU A 532 19.67 4.44 2.98
C GLU A 532 18.71 3.93 1.88
N PRO A 533 17.51 3.42 2.25
CA PRO A 533 16.42 3.17 1.31
C PRO A 533 16.09 4.46 0.53
N LEU A 534 15.83 4.34 -0.77
CA LEU A 534 15.39 5.46 -1.61
C LEU A 534 14.17 6.14 -0.97
N SER A 535 14.25 7.46 -0.75
CA SER A 535 13.13 8.21 -0.20
C SER A 535 11.97 8.28 -1.20
N LEU A 536 10.74 8.47 -0.71
CA LEU A 536 9.56 8.70 -1.54
C LEU A 536 9.76 9.87 -2.52
N SER A 537 10.51 10.90 -2.12
CA SER A 537 10.87 12.04 -2.98
C SER A 537 11.90 11.68 -4.07
N ASP A 538 12.82 10.75 -3.82
CA ASP A 538 13.77 10.27 -4.85
C ASP A 538 13.06 9.37 -5.86
N LEU A 539 12.10 8.56 -5.40
CA LEU A 539 11.26 7.73 -6.26
C LEU A 539 10.29 8.58 -7.10
N GLU A 540 9.67 9.59 -6.49
CA GLU A 540 8.84 10.60 -7.18
C GLU A 540 9.65 11.38 -8.22
N ALA A 541 10.87 11.82 -7.89
CA ALA A 541 11.74 12.51 -8.84
C ALA A 541 12.13 11.59 -10.01
N ARG A 542 12.42 10.32 -9.76
CA ARG A 542 12.77 9.32 -10.78
C ARG A 542 11.58 8.85 -11.63
N LEU A 543 10.37 8.87 -11.08
CA LEU A 543 9.12 8.53 -11.77
C LEU A 543 8.46 9.74 -12.44
N SER A 544 8.82 10.98 -12.07
CA SER A 544 8.37 12.20 -12.76
C SER A 544 8.82 12.28 -14.23
N VAL A 545 9.83 11.48 -14.60
CA VAL A 545 10.36 11.33 -15.97
C VAL A 545 9.57 10.26 -16.77
N PHE A 546 8.72 9.46 -16.11
CA PHE A 546 7.95 8.40 -16.75
C PHE A 546 6.76 8.96 -17.54
N GLN A 547 6.82 8.84 -18.87
CA GLN A 547 5.77 9.32 -19.77
C GLN A 547 5.10 8.13 -20.48
N PRO A 548 3.89 7.71 -20.06
CA PRO A 548 3.15 6.61 -20.70
C PRO A 548 2.54 7.02 -22.05
N SER A 549 2.43 8.33 -22.31
CA SER A 549 2.03 8.90 -23.60
C SER A 549 3.15 8.96 -24.63
N VAL A 550 4.39 8.67 -24.23
CA VAL A 550 5.56 8.58 -25.11
C VAL A 550 5.99 7.14 -25.18
N ALA A 551 6.14 6.63 -26.40
CA ALA A 551 6.57 5.27 -26.62
C ALA A 551 8.00 5.07 -26.08
N HIS A 552 8.25 3.97 -25.38
CA HIS A 552 9.58 3.64 -24.86
C HIS A 552 10.10 2.32 -25.45
N PRO A 553 11.40 2.22 -25.79
CA PRO A 553 11.99 1.00 -26.35
C PRO A 553 11.64 -0.30 -25.61
N ALA A 554 11.82 -0.36 -24.29
CA ALA A 554 11.56 -1.56 -23.49
C ALA A 554 10.08 -2.01 -23.59
N ARG A 555 9.15 -1.05 -23.61
CA ARG A 555 7.70 -1.28 -23.69
C ARG A 555 7.26 -1.68 -25.09
N ARG A 556 7.83 -1.05 -26.14
CA ARG A 556 7.63 -1.48 -27.54
C ARG A 556 8.14 -2.90 -27.77
N TYR A 557 9.32 -3.22 -27.24
CA TYR A 557 9.88 -4.57 -27.30
C TYR A 557 8.96 -5.58 -26.63
N ASN A 558 8.36 -5.21 -25.50
CA ASN A 558 7.35 -6.02 -24.81
C ASN A 558 6.10 -6.26 -25.67
N VAL A 559 5.63 -5.28 -26.47
CA VAL A 559 4.51 -5.48 -27.44
C VAL A 559 4.83 -6.59 -28.44
N TRP A 560 6.03 -6.58 -29.03
CA TRP A 560 6.43 -7.57 -30.04
C TRP A 560 6.65 -8.97 -29.46
N LEU A 561 7.03 -9.06 -28.19
CA LEU A 561 7.07 -10.31 -27.43
C LEU A 561 5.70 -10.79 -26.94
N GLU A 562 4.60 -10.11 -27.34
CA GLU A 562 3.25 -10.38 -26.86
C GLU A 562 3.10 -10.24 -25.34
N GLY A 563 4.01 -9.47 -24.73
CA GLY A 563 3.94 -9.04 -23.35
C GLY A 563 2.82 -8.03 -23.12
N LYS A 564 2.44 -7.86 -21.86
CA LYS A 564 1.27 -7.07 -21.45
C LYS A 564 1.61 -5.72 -20.79
N ASP A 565 2.90 -5.45 -20.61
CA ASP A 565 3.46 -4.34 -19.84
C ASP A 565 3.83 -3.19 -20.79
N ASN A 566 2.81 -2.65 -21.46
CA ASN A 566 2.92 -1.61 -22.48
C ASN A 566 1.66 -0.72 -22.53
N PHE A 567 1.82 0.50 -23.03
CA PHE A 567 0.78 1.53 -23.14
C PHE A 567 0.33 1.72 -24.60
N ALA A 568 -0.66 2.60 -24.80
CA ALA A 568 -1.21 2.89 -26.12
C ALA A 568 -0.15 3.46 -27.08
N ALA A 569 0.67 4.40 -26.60
CA ALA A 569 1.76 4.98 -27.38
C ALA A 569 2.78 3.91 -27.84
N ASP A 570 3.09 2.94 -26.98
CA ASP A 570 3.99 1.83 -27.32
C ASP A 570 3.39 0.94 -28.40
N ARG A 571 2.10 0.61 -28.31
CA ARG A 571 1.40 -0.20 -29.32
C ARG A 571 1.28 0.50 -30.66
N GLU A 572 1.01 1.80 -30.66
CA GLU A 572 0.95 2.60 -31.87
C GLU A 572 2.32 2.67 -32.56
N SER A 573 3.37 2.95 -31.78
CA SER A 573 4.74 2.95 -32.30
C SER A 573 5.16 1.55 -32.78
N ALA A 574 4.84 0.49 -32.03
CA ALA A 574 5.11 -0.89 -32.44
C ALA A 574 4.39 -1.26 -33.75
N ALA A 575 3.13 -0.84 -33.92
CA ALA A 575 2.36 -1.06 -35.14
C ALA A 575 2.90 -0.23 -36.34
N GLU A 576 3.53 0.91 -36.08
CA GLU A 576 4.25 1.65 -37.13
C GLU A 576 5.47 0.87 -37.64
N PHE A 577 6.28 0.33 -36.74
CA PHE A 577 7.41 -0.52 -37.10
C PHE A 577 6.95 -1.80 -37.82
N GLU A 578 5.87 -2.44 -37.37
CA GLU A 578 5.29 -3.63 -38.03
C GLU A 578 4.80 -3.35 -39.46
N ARG A 579 4.41 -2.10 -39.77
CA ARG A 579 4.06 -1.72 -41.15
C ARG A 579 5.29 -1.67 -42.06
N LEU A 580 6.46 -1.31 -41.53
CA LEU A 580 7.72 -1.30 -42.27
C LEU A 580 8.38 -2.68 -42.30
N GLU A 581 8.28 -3.42 -41.20
CA GLU A 581 8.87 -4.73 -40.99
C GLU A 581 7.82 -5.72 -40.46
N PRO A 582 7.02 -6.35 -41.34
CA PRO A 582 5.92 -7.24 -40.93
C PRO A 582 6.35 -8.45 -40.10
N ASP A 583 7.62 -8.86 -40.19
CA ASP A 583 8.18 -10.02 -39.50
C ASP A 583 8.96 -9.65 -38.21
N ILE A 584 8.95 -8.38 -37.77
CA ILE A 584 9.76 -7.88 -36.64
C ILE A 584 9.59 -8.71 -35.35
N ARG A 585 8.38 -9.21 -35.09
CA ARG A 585 8.09 -10.06 -33.92
C ARG A 585 8.95 -11.32 -33.86
N LYS A 586 9.20 -11.96 -35.01
CA LYS A 586 10.05 -13.16 -35.10
C LYS A 586 11.51 -12.83 -34.81
N GLY A 587 12.00 -11.69 -35.31
CA GLY A 587 13.35 -11.20 -35.02
C GLY A 587 13.56 -10.89 -33.54
N VAL A 588 12.57 -10.26 -32.89
CA VAL A 588 12.57 -9.95 -31.45
C VAL A 588 12.57 -11.23 -30.59
N GLN A 589 11.79 -12.25 -30.98
CA GLN A 589 11.79 -13.57 -30.34
C GLN A 589 13.17 -14.23 -30.46
N GLU A 590 13.74 -14.27 -31.67
CA GLU A 590 15.07 -14.84 -31.89
C GLU A 590 16.18 -14.08 -31.14
N ASN A 591 16.06 -12.76 -31.01
CA ASN A 591 16.98 -11.96 -30.20
C ASN A 591 16.93 -12.35 -28.70
N ARG A 592 15.77 -12.74 -28.16
CA ARG A 592 15.69 -13.33 -26.82
C ARG A 592 16.29 -14.72 -26.76
N ASP A 593 16.13 -15.52 -27.80
CA ASP A 593 16.69 -16.87 -27.83
C ASP A 593 18.23 -16.85 -27.91
N VAL A 594 18.82 -15.96 -28.70
CA VAL A 594 20.29 -15.84 -28.76
C VAL A 594 20.88 -15.33 -27.45
N LEU A 595 20.20 -14.43 -26.72
CA LEU A 595 20.58 -14.05 -25.35
C LEU A 595 20.71 -15.29 -24.46
N ARG A 596 19.68 -16.15 -24.45
CA ARG A 596 19.69 -17.38 -23.64
C ARG A 596 20.83 -18.31 -24.04
N ARG A 597 21.12 -18.44 -25.33
CA ARG A 597 22.26 -19.23 -25.82
C ARG A 597 23.60 -18.66 -25.36
N MET A 598 23.79 -17.34 -25.44
CA MET A 598 25.01 -16.66 -24.99
C MET A 598 25.22 -16.81 -23.48
N VAL A 599 24.19 -16.56 -22.68
CA VAL A 599 24.27 -16.71 -21.22
C VAL A 599 24.57 -18.15 -20.82
N HIS A 600 23.90 -19.12 -21.46
CA HIS A 600 24.16 -20.53 -21.22
C HIS A 600 25.61 -20.91 -21.59
N TYR A 601 26.11 -20.48 -22.75
CA TYR A 601 27.51 -20.71 -23.17
C TYR A 601 28.49 -20.14 -22.14
N LEU A 602 28.29 -18.88 -21.74
CA LEU A 602 29.14 -18.22 -20.75
C LEU A 602 29.14 -18.95 -19.40
N ALA A 603 27.98 -19.40 -18.92
CA ALA A 603 27.87 -20.12 -17.65
C ALA A 603 28.43 -21.55 -17.72
N ALA A 604 28.10 -22.30 -18.78
CA ALA A 604 28.37 -23.73 -18.89
C ALA A 604 29.75 -24.05 -19.47
N GLU A 605 30.20 -23.31 -20.48
CA GLU A 605 31.43 -23.61 -21.22
C GLU A 605 32.59 -22.70 -20.79
N GLU A 606 32.35 -21.40 -20.56
CA GLU A 606 33.39 -20.45 -20.14
C GLU A 606 33.46 -20.26 -18.61
N ASN A 607 32.63 -20.97 -17.85
CA ASN A 607 32.62 -20.96 -16.39
C ASN A 607 32.43 -19.55 -15.75
N VAL A 608 31.72 -18.65 -16.44
CA VAL A 608 31.37 -17.33 -15.93
C VAL A 608 30.30 -17.47 -14.83
N ARG A 609 30.47 -16.72 -13.73
CA ARG A 609 29.56 -16.73 -12.57
C ARG A 609 28.99 -15.36 -12.23
N GLN A 610 29.32 -14.35 -13.02
CA GLN A 610 28.92 -12.97 -12.76
C GLN A 610 28.46 -12.35 -14.07
N PHE A 611 27.29 -11.70 -14.05
CA PHE A 611 26.73 -11.06 -15.24
C PHE A 611 26.33 -9.62 -14.91
N LEU A 612 26.67 -8.71 -15.82
CA LEU A 612 26.21 -7.33 -15.81
C LEU A 612 25.37 -7.12 -17.07
N ASP A 613 24.07 -6.95 -16.90
CA ASP A 613 23.10 -6.88 -18.00
C ASP A 613 22.50 -5.48 -18.10
N ILE A 614 22.93 -4.72 -19.11
CA ILE A 614 22.57 -3.30 -19.27
C ILE A 614 21.61 -3.14 -20.45
N GLY A 615 20.47 -2.50 -20.20
CA GLY A 615 19.32 -2.53 -21.10
C GLY A 615 18.49 -3.80 -20.92
N THR A 616 18.29 -4.24 -19.67
CA THR A 616 17.62 -5.51 -19.35
C THR A 616 16.19 -5.60 -19.93
N GLY A 617 15.52 -4.45 -20.04
CA GLY A 617 14.14 -4.35 -20.48
C GLY A 617 13.14 -4.95 -19.49
N LEU A 618 11.89 -5.09 -19.93
CA LEU A 618 10.83 -5.62 -19.09
C LEU A 618 10.98 -7.14 -18.89
N PRO A 619 10.70 -7.67 -17.68
CA PRO A 619 10.96 -9.07 -17.39
C PRO A 619 10.12 -10.01 -18.26
N THR A 620 10.78 -11.01 -18.84
CA THR A 620 10.15 -12.06 -19.65
C THR A 620 10.73 -13.42 -19.30
N ALA A 621 10.06 -14.53 -19.62
CA ALA A 621 10.58 -15.86 -19.29
C ALA A 621 12.00 -16.08 -19.86
N GLY A 622 12.87 -16.77 -19.13
CA GLY A 622 14.25 -17.02 -19.51
C GLY A 622 15.12 -15.77 -19.44
N ASN A 623 15.07 -15.04 -18.31
CA ASN A 623 15.96 -13.93 -18.01
C ASN A 623 17.40 -14.41 -17.76
N THR A 624 18.37 -13.50 -17.87
CA THR A 624 19.81 -13.78 -17.68
C THR A 624 20.10 -14.59 -16.41
N HIS A 625 19.49 -14.24 -15.27
CA HIS A 625 19.69 -14.97 -14.01
C HIS A 625 19.08 -16.38 -14.04
N GLU A 626 17.88 -16.55 -14.61
CA GLU A 626 17.24 -17.87 -14.70
C GLU A 626 18.08 -18.84 -15.53
N VAL A 627 18.66 -18.35 -16.65
CA VAL A 627 19.53 -19.17 -17.52
C VAL A 627 20.87 -19.45 -16.85
N ALA A 628 21.51 -18.44 -16.26
CA ALA A 628 22.80 -18.61 -15.60
C ALA A 628 22.70 -19.51 -14.36
N GLN A 629 21.67 -19.31 -13.52
CA GLN A 629 21.47 -20.04 -12.27
C GLN A 629 20.95 -21.47 -12.49
N ALA A 630 20.31 -21.75 -13.63
CA ALA A 630 20.01 -23.13 -14.04
C ALA A 630 21.27 -23.96 -14.28
N VAL A 631 22.38 -23.33 -14.69
CA VAL A 631 23.68 -23.98 -14.91
C VAL A 631 24.54 -23.93 -13.63
N ALA A 632 24.57 -22.77 -12.98
CA ALA A 632 25.40 -22.47 -11.83
C ALA A 632 24.58 -21.68 -10.80
N PRO A 633 23.91 -22.36 -9.84
CA PRO A 633 23.02 -21.72 -8.88
C PRO A 633 23.65 -20.56 -8.11
N GLU A 634 24.96 -20.55 -7.93
CA GLU A 634 25.70 -19.47 -7.26
C GLU A 634 25.92 -18.20 -8.11
N ALA A 635 25.48 -18.20 -9.38
CA ALA A 635 25.70 -17.09 -10.29
C ALA A 635 25.07 -15.79 -9.79
N ARG A 636 25.80 -14.68 -9.99
CA ARG A 636 25.44 -13.34 -9.56
C ARG A 636 25.14 -12.44 -10.74
N ILE A 637 24.03 -11.72 -10.71
CA ILE A 637 23.55 -10.91 -11.83
C ILE A 637 23.20 -9.51 -11.34
N VAL A 638 23.69 -8.49 -12.02
CA VAL A 638 23.23 -7.11 -11.87
C VAL A 638 22.53 -6.68 -13.15
N TYR A 639 21.26 -6.30 -13.01
CA TYR A 639 20.45 -5.74 -14.08
C TYR A 639 20.48 -4.21 -14.04
N VAL A 640 20.57 -3.57 -15.20
CA VAL A 640 20.57 -2.12 -15.34
C VAL A 640 19.58 -1.70 -16.42
N ASP A 641 18.68 -0.77 -16.11
CA ASP A 641 17.78 -0.15 -17.10
C ASP A 641 17.49 1.31 -16.73
N ASN A 642 17.15 2.13 -17.72
CA ASN A 642 16.76 3.52 -17.49
C ASN A 642 15.22 3.72 -17.47
N ASP A 643 14.43 2.75 -17.97
CA ASP A 643 12.96 2.82 -17.91
C ASP A 643 12.49 2.69 -16.46
N PRO A 644 11.81 3.71 -15.91
CA PRO A 644 11.24 3.62 -14.57
C PRO A 644 10.22 2.47 -14.42
N LEU A 645 9.60 1.98 -15.51
CA LEU A 645 8.70 0.84 -15.44
C LEU A 645 9.44 -0.46 -15.09
N VAL A 646 10.68 -0.64 -15.54
CA VAL A 646 11.46 -1.85 -15.24
C VAL A 646 11.74 -1.96 -13.74
N LEU A 647 11.94 -0.81 -13.05
CA LEU A 647 12.04 -0.76 -11.60
C LEU A 647 10.80 -1.34 -10.90
N ALA A 648 9.60 -1.16 -11.47
CA ALA A 648 8.36 -1.68 -10.89
C ALA A 648 8.21 -3.20 -11.01
N TYR A 649 8.98 -3.85 -11.90
CA TYR A 649 8.96 -5.31 -12.08
C TYR A 649 10.24 -5.99 -11.57
N THR A 650 11.07 -5.30 -10.81
CA THR A 650 12.34 -5.85 -10.33
C THR A 650 12.18 -7.12 -9.54
N ASN A 651 11.10 -7.33 -8.80
CA ASN A 651 10.88 -8.58 -8.07
C ASN A 651 10.93 -9.83 -8.98
N ALA A 652 10.50 -9.73 -10.24
CA ALA A 652 10.62 -10.83 -11.20
C ALA A 652 12.07 -11.06 -11.68
N LEU A 653 12.90 -10.02 -11.68
CA LEU A 653 14.34 -10.11 -11.96
C LEU A 653 15.18 -10.45 -10.72
N LEU A 654 14.64 -10.16 -9.53
CA LEU A 654 15.31 -10.30 -8.23
C LEU A 654 14.99 -11.62 -7.54
N THR A 655 14.19 -12.49 -8.14
CA THR A 655 13.93 -13.85 -7.64
C THR A 655 15.14 -14.74 -7.96
N SER A 656 16.19 -14.64 -7.14
CA SER A 656 17.40 -15.45 -7.26
C SER A 656 17.20 -16.86 -6.71
N SER A 657 18.04 -17.80 -7.16
CA SER A 657 18.37 -19.01 -6.41
C SER A 657 18.86 -18.68 -4.98
N PRO A 658 18.72 -19.62 -4.03
CA PRO A 658 19.23 -19.46 -2.66
C PRO A 658 20.75 -19.23 -2.57
N GLU A 659 21.51 -19.79 -3.52
CA GLU A 659 22.97 -19.71 -3.57
C GLU A 659 23.48 -18.48 -4.35
N GLY A 660 22.65 -17.93 -5.22
CA GLY A 660 22.98 -16.85 -6.13
C GLY A 660 22.65 -15.46 -5.57
N ARG A 661 22.85 -14.45 -6.41
CA ARG A 661 22.44 -13.07 -6.08
C ARG A 661 21.97 -12.34 -7.31
N THR A 662 20.86 -11.63 -7.20
CA THR A 662 20.41 -10.70 -8.23
C THR A 662 20.30 -9.31 -7.62
N ALA A 663 20.63 -8.29 -8.40
CA ALA A 663 20.44 -6.88 -8.04
C ALA A 663 19.96 -6.10 -9.26
N TYR A 664 19.30 -4.97 -9.01
CA TYR A 664 18.82 -4.06 -10.07
C TYR A 664 19.28 -2.64 -9.78
N ILE A 665 19.67 -1.93 -10.85
CA ILE A 665 20.11 -0.54 -10.81
C ILE A 665 19.32 0.23 -11.87
N GLN A 666 18.59 1.26 -11.47
CA GLN A 666 18.06 2.22 -12.43
C GLN A 666 19.18 3.21 -12.81
N ALA A 667 19.73 3.08 -14.02
CA ALA A 667 20.80 3.95 -14.51
C ALA A 667 20.82 4.01 -16.04
N ASP A 668 21.38 5.09 -16.58
CA ASP A 668 21.50 5.32 -18.02
C ASP A 668 22.86 4.79 -18.53
N LEU A 669 22.84 4.03 -19.63
CA LEU A 669 24.05 3.53 -20.30
C LEU A 669 24.97 4.68 -20.79
N ASN A 670 24.42 5.87 -21.00
CA ASN A 670 25.21 7.06 -21.31
C ASN A 670 26.07 7.56 -20.14
N ASP A 671 25.88 7.03 -18.92
CA ASP A 671 26.72 7.27 -17.74
C ASP A 671 27.32 5.96 -17.19
N PRO A 672 28.30 5.35 -17.89
CA PRO A 672 28.94 4.12 -17.44
C PRO A 672 29.70 4.30 -16.13
N ALA A 673 30.19 5.52 -15.84
CA ALA A 673 30.84 5.82 -14.56
C ALA A 673 29.85 5.74 -13.39
N GLY A 674 28.63 6.26 -13.56
CA GLY A 674 27.52 6.12 -12.62
C GLY A 674 27.16 4.65 -12.37
N ILE A 675 27.09 3.82 -13.42
CA ILE A 675 26.83 2.38 -13.31
C ILE A 675 27.96 1.69 -12.52
N LEU A 676 29.22 1.89 -12.88
CA LEU A 676 30.38 1.21 -12.30
C LEU A 676 30.70 1.66 -10.86
N SER A 677 30.33 2.89 -10.50
CA SER A 677 30.47 3.42 -9.14
C SER A 677 29.31 3.06 -8.23
N ASN A 678 28.23 2.51 -8.79
CA ASN A 678 27.02 2.20 -8.05
C ASN A 678 27.29 1.17 -6.92
N PRO A 679 26.90 1.46 -5.67
CA PRO A 679 27.14 0.56 -4.54
C PRO A 679 26.54 -0.82 -4.72
N GLN A 680 25.32 -0.91 -5.27
CA GLN A 680 24.62 -2.18 -5.49
C GLN A 680 25.37 -3.07 -6.49
N LEU A 681 26.01 -2.48 -7.50
CA LEU A 681 26.86 -3.21 -8.44
C LEU A 681 28.07 -3.82 -7.71
N ARG A 682 28.76 -2.99 -6.91
CA ARG A 682 29.98 -3.41 -6.18
C ARG A 682 29.72 -4.39 -5.05
N GLU A 683 28.51 -4.39 -4.50
CA GLU A 683 28.09 -5.35 -3.48
C GLU A 683 27.69 -6.70 -4.09
N ALA A 684 27.15 -6.68 -5.31
CA ALA A 684 26.69 -7.88 -6.00
C ALA A 684 27.79 -8.58 -6.80
N LEU A 685 28.67 -7.81 -7.48
CA LEU A 685 29.72 -8.35 -8.36
C LEU A 685 31.12 -7.99 -7.86
N ASP A 686 32.03 -8.96 -7.91
CA ASP A 686 33.47 -8.75 -7.79
C ASP A 686 34.08 -8.55 -9.20
N LEU A 687 34.27 -7.29 -9.61
CA LEU A 687 34.79 -6.93 -10.93
C LEU A 687 36.25 -7.37 -11.18
N ARG A 688 36.94 -7.87 -10.14
CA ARG A 688 38.28 -8.46 -10.27
C ARG A 688 38.24 -9.91 -10.76
N GLN A 689 37.06 -10.51 -10.81
CA GLN A 689 36.81 -11.80 -11.42
C GLN A 689 36.08 -11.65 -12.76
N PRO A 690 36.12 -12.64 -13.66
CA PRO A 690 35.42 -12.60 -14.94
C PRO A 690 33.93 -12.25 -14.80
N VAL A 691 33.46 -11.33 -15.63
CA VAL A 691 32.05 -10.92 -15.75
C VAL A 691 31.59 -11.05 -17.21
N GLY A 692 30.40 -11.60 -17.43
CA GLY A 692 29.69 -11.51 -18.71
C GLY A 692 28.93 -10.18 -18.79
N LEU A 693 29.45 -9.22 -19.54
CA LEU A 693 28.78 -7.97 -19.87
C LEU A 693 27.81 -8.20 -21.03
N MET A 694 26.51 -8.01 -20.78
CA MET A 694 25.44 -8.20 -21.74
C MET A 694 24.94 -6.82 -22.20
N LEU A 695 25.11 -6.52 -23.48
CA LEU A 695 24.58 -5.34 -24.16
C LEU A 695 23.67 -5.78 -25.30
N ILE A 696 22.57 -6.42 -24.91
CA ILE A 696 21.65 -7.11 -25.82
C ILE A 696 20.54 -6.14 -26.23
N ALA A 697 20.46 -5.84 -27.53
CA ALA A 697 19.45 -4.93 -28.10
C ALA A 697 19.36 -3.55 -27.41
N VAL A 698 20.50 -2.99 -26.99
CA VAL A 698 20.56 -1.66 -26.34
C VAL A 698 21.40 -0.64 -27.10
N LEU A 699 22.52 -1.06 -27.72
CA LEU A 699 23.48 -0.14 -28.34
C LEU A 699 22.94 0.57 -29.60
N HIS A 700 21.89 0.05 -30.21
CA HIS A 700 21.20 0.73 -31.32
C HIS A 700 20.39 1.95 -30.86
N PHE A 701 20.25 2.22 -29.56
CA PHE A 701 19.71 3.49 -29.05
C PHE A 701 20.80 4.55 -28.79
N ILE A 702 22.08 4.18 -28.93
CA ILE A 702 23.21 5.11 -28.78
C ILE A 702 23.53 5.75 -30.14
N PRO A 703 23.56 7.09 -30.24
CA PRO A 703 23.85 7.76 -31.50
C PRO A 703 25.33 7.60 -31.91
N GLY A 704 25.56 7.06 -33.11
CA GLY A 704 26.90 6.95 -33.71
C GLY A 704 27.76 5.81 -33.14
N VAL A 705 28.50 5.12 -34.00
CA VAL A 705 29.34 3.97 -33.60
C VAL A 705 30.49 4.36 -32.69
N GLY A 706 31.08 5.55 -32.86
CA GLY A 706 32.17 6.03 -32.01
C GLY A 706 31.79 6.22 -30.54
N ILE A 707 30.57 6.72 -30.26
CA ILE A 707 30.06 6.87 -28.88
C ILE A 707 29.79 5.49 -28.28
N ALA A 708 29.10 4.62 -29.02
CA ALA A 708 28.86 3.24 -28.57
C ALA A 708 30.17 2.51 -28.24
N LYS A 709 31.20 2.66 -29.07
CA LYS A 709 32.54 2.11 -28.83
C LYS A 709 33.16 2.65 -27.55
N GLN A 710 33.10 3.96 -27.31
CA GLN A 710 33.62 4.56 -26.08
C GLN A 710 32.92 4.02 -24.82
N LEU A 711 31.60 3.85 -24.86
CA LEU A 711 30.82 3.29 -23.75
C LEU A 711 31.22 1.82 -23.48
N VAL A 712 31.34 1.02 -24.54
CA VAL A 712 31.80 -0.37 -24.46
C VAL A 712 33.22 -0.46 -23.89
N GLU A 713 34.15 0.36 -24.38
CA GLU A 713 35.53 0.40 -23.90
C GLU A 713 35.60 0.78 -22.41
N GLN A 714 34.85 1.80 -21.99
CA GLN A 714 34.80 2.21 -20.57
C GLN A 714 34.27 1.12 -19.65
N LEU A 715 33.20 0.43 -20.05
CA LEU A 715 32.64 -0.68 -19.29
C LEU A 715 33.63 -1.85 -19.26
N MET A 716 34.18 -2.26 -20.40
CA MET A 716 35.10 -3.39 -20.50
C MET A 716 36.42 -3.13 -19.79
N ASP A 717 36.94 -1.90 -19.79
CA ASP A 717 38.18 -1.53 -19.09
C ASP A 717 38.07 -1.76 -17.58
N ALA A 718 36.87 -1.61 -16.99
CA ALA A 718 36.61 -1.86 -15.57
C ALA A 718 36.54 -3.34 -15.17
N LEU A 719 36.38 -4.27 -16.13
CA LEU A 719 36.22 -5.70 -15.88
C LEU A 719 37.57 -6.44 -15.94
N ALA A 720 37.72 -7.54 -15.20
CA ALA A 720 38.96 -8.33 -15.21
C ALA A 720 39.23 -9.02 -16.56
N PRO A 721 40.51 -9.31 -16.92
CA PRO A 721 40.83 -10.25 -17.99
C PRO A 721 40.07 -11.58 -17.82
N GLY A 722 39.64 -12.16 -18.93
CA GLY A 722 38.71 -13.29 -18.95
C GLY A 722 37.23 -12.92 -18.87
N SER A 723 36.88 -11.63 -18.72
CA SER A 723 35.51 -11.15 -18.87
C SER A 723 35.06 -11.19 -20.33
N PHE A 724 33.74 -11.13 -20.56
CA PHE A 724 33.14 -11.25 -21.88
C PHE A 724 32.22 -10.07 -22.19
N LEU A 725 32.12 -9.73 -23.47
CA LEU A 725 31.16 -8.79 -24.03
C LEU A 725 30.23 -9.54 -24.98
N ALA A 726 28.93 -9.54 -24.70
CA ALA A 726 27.89 -10.03 -25.59
C ALA A 726 27.09 -8.87 -26.16
N ILE A 727 26.98 -8.79 -27.49
CA ILE A 727 26.18 -7.76 -28.18
C ILE A 727 25.21 -8.45 -29.13
N THR A 728 23.97 -7.96 -29.13
CA THR A 728 23.12 -8.03 -30.32
C THR A 728 22.76 -6.64 -30.81
N HIS A 729 22.77 -6.47 -32.12
CA HIS A 729 22.62 -5.15 -32.72
C HIS A 729 21.80 -5.22 -34.00
N ALA A 730 20.78 -4.36 -34.11
CA ALA A 730 19.98 -4.23 -35.31
C ALA A 730 20.81 -3.74 -36.49
N THR A 731 20.59 -4.27 -37.68
CA THR A 731 21.46 -4.01 -38.83
C THR A 731 20.73 -3.60 -40.09
N SER A 732 21.37 -2.71 -40.84
CA SER A 732 20.96 -2.34 -42.18
C SER A 732 21.33 -3.40 -43.23
N ASP A 733 22.21 -4.36 -42.92
CA ASP A 733 22.73 -5.33 -43.90
C ASP A 733 21.67 -6.28 -44.46
N PHE A 734 20.60 -6.53 -43.68
CA PHE A 734 19.55 -7.47 -44.03
C PHE A 734 18.27 -6.80 -44.51
N SER A 735 18.16 -5.49 -44.31
CA SER A 735 16.96 -4.70 -44.57
C SER A 735 16.99 -4.12 -46.00
N PRO A 736 15.87 -4.12 -46.73
CA PRO A 736 15.78 -3.40 -48.00
C PRO A 736 16.15 -1.92 -47.81
N ALA A 737 16.80 -1.31 -48.80
CA ALA A 737 17.24 0.09 -48.72
C ALA A 737 16.09 1.07 -48.41
N GLU A 738 14.87 0.76 -48.86
CA GLU A 738 13.65 1.52 -48.58
C GLU A 738 13.25 1.48 -47.10
N VAL A 739 13.40 0.32 -46.44
CA VAL A 739 13.14 0.15 -45.00
C VAL A 739 14.20 0.91 -44.19
N THR A 740 15.46 0.83 -44.59
CA THR A 740 16.54 1.60 -43.97
C THR A 740 16.32 3.10 -44.10
N ALA A 741 15.93 3.57 -45.28
CA ALA A 741 15.59 4.98 -45.51
C ALA A 741 14.37 5.43 -44.69
N ALA A 742 13.36 4.57 -44.54
CA ALA A 742 12.17 4.85 -43.72
C ALA A 742 12.52 5.01 -42.23
N HIS A 743 13.35 4.13 -41.67
CA HIS A 743 13.84 4.27 -40.29
C HIS A 743 14.66 5.54 -40.08
N GLU A 744 15.54 5.87 -41.03
CA GLU A 744 16.27 7.14 -40.98
C GLU A 744 15.33 8.35 -41.02
N GLN A 745 14.27 8.29 -41.83
CA GLN A 745 13.27 9.34 -41.91
C GLN A 745 12.50 9.47 -40.59
N MET A 746 11.99 8.37 -40.04
CA MET A 746 11.31 8.35 -38.73
C MET A 746 12.21 8.97 -37.65
N ARG A 747 13.51 8.67 -37.67
CA ARG A 747 14.47 9.25 -36.74
C ARG A 747 14.68 10.75 -36.95
N ARG A 748 14.80 11.22 -38.20
CA ARG A 748 14.89 12.67 -38.51
C ARG A 748 13.65 13.45 -38.07
N GLU A 749 12.49 12.81 -38.10
CA GLU A 749 11.20 13.36 -37.62
C GLU A 749 11.04 13.29 -36.09
N GLY A 750 12.02 12.72 -35.35
CA GLY A 750 11.93 12.53 -33.90
C GLY A 750 10.95 11.45 -33.47
N ARG A 751 10.53 10.58 -34.40
CA ARG A 751 9.56 9.49 -34.17
C ARG A 751 10.23 8.14 -33.89
N SER A 752 11.56 8.08 -34.01
CA SER A 752 12.37 6.92 -33.71
C SER A 752 13.70 7.36 -33.09
N ASP A 753 14.15 6.62 -32.09
CA ASP A 753 15.42 6.76 -31.36
C ASP A 753 16.44 5.66 -31.74
N PHE A 754 16.15 4.96 -32.84
CA PHE A 754 16.81 3.73 -33.28
C PHE A 754 17.88 3.98 -34.37
N TRP A 755 19.07 3.40 -34.20
CA TRP A 755 20.24 3.50 -35.08
C TRP A 755 20.70 2.12 -35.53
N MET A 756 20.42 1.77 -36.78
CA MET A 756 20.98 0.58 -37.40
C MET A 756 22.45 0.79 -37.76
N ARG A 757 23.23 -0.30 -37.72
CA ARG A 757 24.65 -0.31 -38.08
C ARG A 757 24.94 -1.49 -39.01
N ASP A 758 25.89 -1.32 -39.91
CA ASP A 758 26.39 -2.44 -40.71
C ASP A 758 27.33 -3.34 -39.87
N LYS A 759 27.68 -4.50 -40.42
CA LYS A 759 28.56 -5.47 -39.77
C LYS A 759 29.94 -4.89 -39.46
N ASP A 760 30.50 -4.05 -40.32
CA ASP A 760 31.84 -3.49 -40.13
C ASP A 760 31.83 -2.54 -38.93
N GLU A 761 30.84 -1.65 -38.84
CA GLU A 761 30.61 -0.79 -37.69
C GLU A 761 30.44 -1.58 -36.39
N ILE A 762 29.59 -2.63 -36.40
CA ILE A 762 29.37 -3.49 -35.22
C ILE A 762 30.67 -4.21 -34.82
N SER A 763 31.48 -4.63 -35.79
CA SER A 763 32.74 -5.31 -35.52
C SER A 763 33.72 -4.44 -34.74
N THR A 764 33.72 -3.12 -34.95
CA THR A 764 34.58 -2.20 -34.19
C THR A 764 34.28 -2.14 -32.70
N LEU A 765 33.07 -2.57 -32.27
CA LEU A 765 32.70 -2.64 -30.85
C LEU A 765 33.41 -3.78 -30.11
N PHE A 766 33.98 -4.74 -30.85
CA PHE A 766 34.77 -5.84 -30.31
C PHE A 766 36.28 -5.59 -30.42
N ASP A 767 36.70 -4.38 -30.82
CA ASP A 767 38.12 -4.00 -30.83
C ASP A 767 38.73 -4.24 -29.45
N ARG A 768 39.95 -4.81 -29.41
CA ARG A 768 40.66 -5.22 -28.19
C ARG A 768 40.07 -6.45 -27.49
N LEU A 769 39.18 -7.20 -28.12
CA LEU A 769 38.64 -8.47 -27.63
C LEU A 769 38.95 -9.61 -28.60
N GLU A 770 39.09 -10.82 -28.06
CA GLU A 770 39.11 -12.05 -28.86
C GLU A 770 37.66 -12.43 -29.18
N VAL A 771 37.26 -12.31 -30.45
CA VAL A 771 35.90 -12.69 -30.87
C VAL A 771 35.78 -14.22 -30.85
N ILE A 772 34.79 -14.72 -30.10
CA ILE A 772 34.53 -16.14 -29.92
C ILE A 772 33.80 -16.71 -31.16
N GLU A 773 34.23 -17.89 -31.61
CA GLU A 773 33.57 -18.64 -32.69
C GLU A 773 32.06 -18.84 -32.39
N PRO A 774 31.16 -18.58 -33.37
CA PRO A 774 31.42 -18.46 -34.82
C PRO A 774 31.72 -17.04 -35.34
N GLY A 775 32.11 -16.11 -34.46
CA GLY A 775 32.31 -14.71 -34.81
C GLY A 775 31.04 -13.87 -34.69
N ILE A 776 31.00 -12.77 -35.44
CA ILE A 776 29.81 -11.90 -35.54
C ILE A 776 28.93 -12.43 -36.68
N VAL A 777 27.81 -13.03 -36.30
CA VAL A 777 26.89 -13.77 -37.20
C VAL A 777 25.44 -13.35 -36.94
N PRO A 778 24.48 -13.62 -37.85
CA PRO A 778 23.07 -13.37 -37.58
C PRO A 778 22.63 -14.13 -36.32
N ASN A 779 21.67 -13.61 -35.56
CA ASN A 779 21.26 -14.21 -34.27
C ASN A 779 21.03 -15.72 -34.37
N THR A 780 20.27 -16.18 -35.37
CA THR A 780 19.97 -17.61 -35.63
C THR A 780 21.20 -18.48 -35.85
N HIS A 781 22.33 -17.90 -36.30
CA HIS A 781 23.56 -18.65 -36.58
C HIS A 781 24.54 -18.64 -35.40
N TRP A 782 24.28 -17.85 -34.36
CA TRP A 782 25.12 -17.86 -33.17
C TRP A 782 24.78 -19.10 -32.32
N ARG A 783 25.60 -20.15 -32.50
CA ARG A 783 25.53 -21.46 -31.83
C ARG A 783 24.09 -22.03 -31.76
N PRO A 784 23.44 -22.27 -32.91
CA PRO A 784 22.05 -22.72 -32.96
C PRO A 784 21.84 -24.05 -32.23
N ARG A 785 20.65 -24.21 -31.66
CA ARG A 785 20.16 -25.49 -31.15
C ARG A 785 19.33 -26.20 -32.23
N PRO A 786 19.05 -27.50 -32.11
CA PRO A 786 18.23 -28.23 -33.09
C PRO A 786 16.86 -27.59 -33.37
N GLU A 787 16.29 -26.92 -32.36
CA GLU A 787 15.02 -26.19 -32.43
C GLU A 787 15.13 -24.77 -32.98
N THR A 788 16.33 -24.25 -33.25
CA THR A 788 16.51 -22.89 -33.77
C THR A 788 15.91 -22.79 -35.18
N PRO A 789 14.99 -21.84 -35.41
CA PRO A 789 14.30 -21.72 -36.70
C PRO A 789 15.25 -21.22 -37.79
N ASP A 790 15.12 -21.79 -38.99
CA ASP A 790 15.79 -21.29 -40.19
C ASP A 790 15.00 -20.09 -40.74
N LEU A 791 15.32 -18.90 -40.22
CA LEU A 791 14.68 -17.65 -40.59
C LEU A 791 15.47 -16.93 -41.69
N PRO A 792 14.80 -16.33 -42.71
CA PRO A 792 15.47 -15.45 -43.66
C PRO A 792 16.19 -14.31 -42.93
N LEU A 793 17.38 -13.90 -43.39
CA LEU A 793 18.19 -12.87 -42.72
C LEU A 793 17.42 -11.55 -42.48
N ARG A 794 16.57 -11.15 -43.42
CA ARG A 794 15.68 -9.97 -43.29
C ARG A 794 14.71 -10.06 -42.09
N VAL A 795 14.36 -11.26 -41.64
CA VAL A 795 13.49 -11.52 -40.49
C VAL A 795 14.30 -11.51 -39.19
N VAL A 796 15.57 -11.93 -39.24
CA VAL A 796 16.48 -11.90 -38.10
C VAL A 796 16.85 -10.46 -37.72
N GLY A 797 17.10 -9.61 -38.72
CA GLY A 797 17.24 -8.16 -38.57
C GLY A 797 18.41 -7.67 -37.70
N SER A 798 19.26 -8.58 -37.20
CA SER A 798 20.31 -8.25 -36.24
C SER A 798 21.50 -9.20 -36.30
N TRP A 799 22.68 -8.66 -35.97
CA TRP A 799 23.91 -9.41 -35.74
C TRP A 799 24.08 -9.69 -34.25
N ALA A 800 24.67 -10.85 -33.95
CA ALA A 800 25.04 -11.32 -32.62
C ALA A 800 26.55 -11.62 -32.58
N GLY A 801 27.23 -11.19 -31.53
CA GLY A 801 28.66 -11.43 -31.32
C GLY A 801 29.02 -11.58 -29.85
N LEU A 802 30.05 -12.37 -29.57
CA LEU A 802 30.62 -12.55 -28.24
C LEU A 802 32.13 -12.35 -28.30
N GLY A 803 32.69 -11.48 -27.45
CA GLY A 803 34.12 -11.22 -27.37
C GLY A 803 34.66 -11.47 -25.96
N ARG A 804 35.88 -11.97 -25.85
CA ARG A 804 36.59 -12.22 -24.61
C ARG A 804 37.68 -11.17 -24.40
N LYS A 805 37.76 -10.60 -23.20
CA LYS A 805 38.85 -9.72 -22.78
C LYS A 805 40.08 -10.56 -22.44
N TYR A 806 41.22 -10.23 -23.03
CA TYR A 806 42.51 -10.89 -22.78
C TYR A 806 43.39 -10.12 -21.80
#